data_AF-A0A1Z4R305-F1
#
_entry.id   AF-A0A1Z4R305-F1
#
_cell.length_a   1.000
_cell.length_b   1.000
_cell.length_c   1.000
_cell.angle_alpha   90.00
_cell.angle_beta   90.00
_cell.angle_gamma   90.00
#
_symmetry.space_group_name_H-M   'P 1'
#
loop_
_entity.id
_entity.type
_entity.pdbx_description
1 polymer ?
#
loop_
_entity_poly.entity_id
_entity_poly.type
_entity_poly.pdbx_seq_one_letter_code
_entity_poly.pdbx_strand_id
1 'polypeptide(L)'
;MPSLKASPEGLKKIEEAITRISSETGWAKYGEDWAEEASKLLPKSYTSNGEIQEGSVSRATWNRFLAVQEPIKAVNFKAFCDLLGLNWEEIADSPTNIIPPTKENQATTQISDSHQDWGDAPDLSATSFYGRHEEISTLEKWILEDRCRLIAILGIGGIGKTRLSIKLGKGGIGKSALSMKVAQQTQGEFEYVIWRSLLSEPSAQYIVDDLVKFISNEQETNLPEIFSDKINKLLSYLRKHRCLIILDNAESVLQGSKLAGQYKDGFEDYGRLFKMLGEAQHKSCVILTSREKPQEIALIEGENRPVRSLHLSGLDKLEGRKIIEDNGTFFGTDDEWEELINFYDGNPLALEIVSRHIFWVFNGNIAKFLEIGRNLFGDLKDLLNWHFNRLSEAEKEIMYWLAISREPVAIELLRDKIVTLDAKEKVAESLELLNRRLPITKSNTGFTLQAVLSEYMIEQLIQQVCREIKSAKSNVLNSHTLIEAETKDFVRESQKRVIMKPIINKISQEINEIFITKQLNKIILCTQKKNLKSGYTAGNVINLLNCMGVDLSDYDFSRISIWQAYLQGVSLFRVNFAHSNFFKSVFTQTFGNIASVQYSLDGRFLAVGHTKNEISILQASNGQQISICRGHSSWIQSIAFSPDGETLASASEDGTIKLWEVQSGGCLETILGHNNKVSSVAFSPDGEIIASASGDQTIKFWNLQNGECLRTLEGHTNWVFSVAFSPDCEIIASASSDGIIKFWRVNDGECLKTLQAHSLGIRSISYSSNGQFLASGSFDKTVCLWNVEDGQCLKIFQDHDSEVLAVAFSPDNQTLVSSSSDRTIRIWDIKTHKCIKILQGHLSTIWSIAYSHDSRKIASGSGDQAVRIWQAQDGKCLKILQGYMNSLWSVTCSLNQQLLAVGCEDGTIRIWDSKTNNFVGLLQGHGHIVWSVAFSPSDSYLLASGSGDKTVKLWQAEKGECIRTLKGHTNVIRSIAFSPDGQTLASAGDDKTIRLWIAKTGECTNILRGNAARINSVKFSPDGQLLASGDKVRTIKLWHVRDGKCTSILEGHTSAVRAIAFSPDGRTLASTSSDKTVRLWNVSSGEIIHVLEGHTNDVNDVCFSPDGQLLATCSLDQTVRLWCFQTGQMLNILEGHTNNVCSVTFGFDAQNLILISASEDETIRFWDVETCFCTHVLNIPRPYEGMNVTGAQGLTEAQISTLKALGAVEIEN
;
A
#
# COMPACT_ATOMS: atom_id res chain seq x y z
N MET A 1 12.31 44.53 -9.87
CA MET A 1 13.05 45.40 -10.81
C MET A 1 12.04 46.24 -11.58
N PRO A 2 12.30 47.54 -11.84
CA PRO A 2 11.36 48.37 -12.59
C PRO A 2 11.19 47.86 -14.02
N SER A 3 9.96 47.89 -14.53
CA SER A 3 9.61 47.53 -15.90
C SER A 3 9.27 48.79 -16.68
N LEU A 4 9.79 48.92 -17.91
CA LEU A 4 9.62 50.09 -18.78
C LEU A 4 8.68 49.78 -19.93
N LYS A 5 8.02 50.82 -20.45
CA LYS A 5 7.10 50.78 -21.59
C LYS A 5 7.38 51.96 -22.51
N ALA A 6 7.29 51.74 -23.83
CA ALA A 6 7.44 52.81 -24.83
C ALA A 6 6.17 53.68 -24.91
N SER A 7 6.35 54.99 -25.06
CA SER A 7 5.28 55.94 -25.38
C SER A 7 4.75 55.72 -26.80
N PRO A 8 3.52 56.17 -27.14
CA PRO A 8 2.99 56.03 -28.50
C PRO A 8 3.86 56.69 -29.59
N GLU A 9 4.57 57.78 -29.25
CA GLU A 9 5.53 58.44 -30.15
C GLU A 9 6.88 57.69 -30.22
N GLY A 10 7.35 57.14 -29.09
CA GLY A 10 8.54 56.28 -29.06
C GLY A 10 8.38 55.02 -29.91
N LEU A 11 7.17 54.48 -30.01
CA LEU A 11 6.87 53.28 -30.80
C LEU A 11 7.00 53.52 -32.31
N LYS A 12 6.64 54.70 -32.81
CA LYS A 12 6.88 55.08 -34.22
C LYS A 12 8.38 55.15 -34.53
N LYS A 13 9.17 55.75 -33.64
CA LYS A 13 10.64 55.79 -33.78
C LYS A 13 11.26 54.39 -33.76
N ILE A 14 10.75 53.49 -32.92
CA ILE A 14 11.16 52.08 -32.89
C ILE A 14 10.82 51.39 -34.23
N GLU A 15 9.62 51.57 -34.75
CA GLU A 15 9.22 50.96 -36.03
C GLU A 15 10.04 51.47 -37.22
N GLU A 16 10.35 52.76 -37.26
CA GLU A 16 11.24 53.35 -38.28
C GLU A 16 12.66 52.79 -38.19
N ALA A 17 13.21 52.67 -36.98
CA ALA A 17 14.55 52.11 -36.75
C ALA A 17 14.64 50.64 -37.15
N ILE A 18 13.62 49.83 -36.84
CA ILE A 18 13.55 48.41 -37.23
C ILE A 18 13.42 48.28 -38.75
N THR A 19 12.62 49.12 -39.39
CA THR A 19 12.45 49.09 -40.85
C THR A 19 13.78 49.44 -41.55
N ARG A 20 14.54 50.40 -41.00
CA ARG A 20 15.89 50.73 -41.48
C ARG A 20 16.86 49.56 -41.30
N ILE A 21 17.01 49.04 -40.08
CA ILE A 21 18.00 48.00 -39.76
C ILE A 21 17.66 46.66 -40.44
N SER A 22 16.38 46.30 -40.56
CA SER A 22 15.97 45.09 -41.31
C SER A 22 16.31 45.17 -42.80
N SER A 23 16.29 46.37 -43.40
CA SER A 23 16.73 46.55 -44.79
C SER A 23 18.25 46.44 -44.99
N GLU A 24 19.03 46.73 -43.95
CA GLU A 24 20.50 46.67 -43.97
C GLU A 24 21.05 45.27 -43.60
N THR A 25 20.36 44.53 -42.72
CA THR A 25 20.81 43.23 -42.17
C THR A 25 20.07 42.03 -42.73
N GLY A 26 18.89 42.23 -43.34
CA GLY A 26 18.02 41.15 -43.83
C GLY A 26 17.18 40.47 -42.74
N TRP A 27 17.20 40.95 -41.50
CA TRP A 27 16.45 40.35 -40.39
C TRP A 27 14.94 40.59 -40.50
N ALA A 28 14.15 39.56 -40.19
CA ALA A 28 12.69 39.69 -40.14
C ALA A 28 12.25 40.53 -38.92
N LYS A 29 11.24 41.39 -39.06
CA LYS A 29 10.70 42.27 -38.00
C LYS A 29 10.32 41.52 -36.70
N TYR A 30 9.94 40.25 -36.80
CA TYR A 30 9.59 39.35 -35.68
C TYR A 30 10.49 38.10 -35.60
N GLY A 31 11.72 38.17 -36.13
CA GLY A 31 12.70 37.08 -36.13
C GLY A 31 13.37 36.86 -34.75
N GLU A 32 14.05 35.72 -34.59
CA GLU A 32 14.81 35.40 -33.36
C GLU A 32 16.14 36.15 -33.26
N ASP A 33 16.67 36.62 -34.39
CA ASP A 33 17.95 37.32 -34.49
C ASP A 33 18.03 38.55 -33.57
N TRP A 34 16.92 39.29 -33.43
CA TRP A 34 16.81 40.45 -32.53
C TRP A 34 17.01 40.09 -31.06
N ALA A 35 16.53 38.92 -30.64
CA ALA A 35 16.62 38.47 -29.26
C ALA A 35 18.02 37.95 -28.93
N GLU A 36 18.68 37.31 -29.89
CA GLU A 36 20.06 36.82 -29.76
C GLU A 36 21.06 37.99 -29.63
N GLU A 37 20.96 39.01 -30.48
CA GLU A 37 21.87 40.16 -30.43
C GLU A 37 21.62 41.07 -29.23
N ALA A 38 20.36 41.25 -28.82
CA ALA A 38 20.05 41.96 -27.57
C ALA A 38 20.58 41.22 -26.33
N SER A 39 20.67 39.89 -26.38
CA SER A 39 21.24 39.08 -25.28
C SER A 39 22.73 39.35 -25.08
N LYS A 40 23.48 39.63 -26.16
CA LYS A 40 24.91 39.98 -26.09
C LYS A 40 25.16 41.33 -25.40
N LEU A 41 24.18 42.22 -25.42
CA LEU A 41 24.25 43.54 -24.79
C LEU A 41 23.87 43.52 -23.30
N LEU A 42 23.37 42.40 -22.78
CA LEU A 42 23.01 42.29 -21.36
C LEU A 42 24.26 42.14 -20.46
N PRO A 43 24.24 42.73 -19.25
CA PRO A 43 25.33 42.61 -18.30
C PRO A 43 25.51 41.15 -17.84
N LYS A 44 26.74 40.66 -17.89
CA LYS A 44 27.14 39.30 -17.46
C LYS A 44 27.02 39.15 -15.94
N SER A 45 26.32 38.13 -15.45
CA SER A 45 26.21 37.83 -14.02
C SER A 45 26.98 36.56 -13.64
N TYR A 46 27.65 36.57 -12.49
CA TYR A 46 28.43 35.45 -11.97
C TYR A 46 27.62 34.63 -10.96
N THR A 47 27.68 33.31 -11.05
CA THR A 47 27.14 32.41 -10.02
C THR A 47 28.16 32.21 -8.89
N SER A 48 27.73 31.67 -7.75
CA SER A 48 28.59 31.43 -6.55
C SER A 48 29.78 30.50 -6.77
N ASN A 49 29.91 29.89 -7.96
CA ASN A 49 31.02 29.02 -8.36
C ASN A 49 31.92 29.65 -9.45
N GLY A 50 31.73 30.93 -9.80
CA GLY A 50 32.65 31.68 -10.67
C GLY A 50 32.45 31.51 -12.19
N GLU A 51 31.42 30.81 -12.65
CA GLU A 51 31.08 30.72 -14.07
C GLU A 51 30.18 31.89 -14.53
N ILE A 52 30.45 32.39 -15.74
CA ILE A 52 29.75 33.51 -16.38
C ILE A 52 28.44 33.00 -16.99
N GLN A 53 27.29 33.48 -16.50
CA GLN A 53 26.01 33.28 -17.16
C GLN A 53 25.70 34.52 -18.03
N GLU A 54 25.66 34.36 -19.35
CA GLU A 54 25.17 35.40 -20.26
C GLU A 54 23.64 35.46 -20.16
N GLY A 55 23.09 36.67 -19.95
CA GLY A 55 21.64 36.86 -19.87
C GLY A 55 21.01 36.61 -21.23
N SER A 56 20.05 35.69 -21.33
CA SER A 56 19.31 35.39 -22.56
C SER A 56 17.93 36.05 -22.58
N VAL A 57 17.57 36.62 -23.72
CA VAL A 57 16.25 37.20 -23.99
C VAL A 57 15.52 36.33 -25.02
N SER A 58 14.24 36.05 -24.77
CA SER A 58 13.41 35.27 -25.69
C SER A 58 12.77 36.13 -26.77
N ARG A 59 12.44 35.53 -27.93
CA ARG A 59 11.60 36.12 -28.99
C ARG A 59 10.27 36.67 -28.46
N ALA A 60 9.67 35.99 -27.48
CA ALA A 60 8.43 36.44 -26.86
C ALA A 60 8.58 37.77 -26.10
N THR A 61 9.78 38.09 -25.63
CA THR A 61 10.08 39.37 -24.98
C THR A 61 10.24 40.49 -26.02
N TRP A 62 10.85 40.20 -27.19
CA TRP A 62 10.93 41.13 -28.32
C TRP A 62 9.54 41.48 -28.88
N ASN A 63 8.68 40.48 -29.04
CA ASN A 63 7.30 40.71 -29.46
C ASN A 63 6.53 41.59 -28.46
N ARG A 64 6.80 41.42 -27.16
CA ARG A 64 6.23 42.27 -26.09
C ARG A 64 6.79 43.69 -26.09
N PHE A 65 8.06 43.88 -26.46
CA PHE A 65 8.64 45.23 -26.65
C PHE A 65 7.92 46.01 -27.77
N LEU A 66 7.51 45.33 -28.85
CA LEU A 66 6.77 45.93 -29.96
C LEU A 66 5.26 46.10 -29.66
N ALA A 67 4.70 45.26 -28.78
CA ALA A 67 3.27 45.28 -28.46
C ALA A 67 2.93 46.36 -27.41
N VAL A 68 2.01 47.25 -27.76
CA VAL A 68 1.62 48.50 -27.08
C VAL A 68 1.09 48.33 -25.63
N GLN A 69 1.03 47.13 -25.04
CA GLN A 69 0.28 46.90 -23.80
C GLN A 69 1.02 46.30 -22.61
N GLU A 70 2.24 45.76 -22.76
CA GLU A 70 2.93 45.09 -21.64
C GLU A 70 4.30 45.71 -21.30
N PRO A 71 4.55 46.08 -20.03
CA PRO A 71 5.85 46.59 -19.62
C PRO A 71 6.86 45.43 -19.51
N ILE A 72 8.06 45.61 -20.10
CA ILE A 72 9.14 44.62 -20.02
C ILE A 72 10.22 45.06 -19.01
N LYS A 73 11.05 44.13 -18.53
CA LYS A 73 12.13 44.44 -17.58
C LYS A 73 13.01 45.57 -18.13
N ALA A 74 13.33 46.58 -17.31
CA ALA A 74 14.07 47.77 -17.75
C ALA A 74 15.42 47.45 -18.41
N VAL A 75 16.13 46.42 -17.94
CA VAL A 75 17.43 46.00 -18.50
C VAL A 75 17.27 45.51 -19.95
N ASN A 76 16.21 44.74 -20.22
CA ASN A 76 15.92 44.26 -21.58
C ASN A 76 15.42 45.41 -22.47
N PHE A 77 14.61 46.32 -21.93
CA PHE A 77 14.14 47.51 -22.66
C PHE A 77 15.31 48.39 -23.12
N LYS A 78 16.29 48.63 -22.23
CA LYS A 78 17.50 49.38 -22.56
C LYS A 78 18.34 48.65 -23.61
N ALA A 79 18.59 47.36 -23.44
CA ALA A 79 19.33 46.57 -24.43
C ALA A 79 18.70 46.58 -25.83
N PHE A 80 17.36 46.54 -25.91
CA PHE A 80 16.66 46.68 -27.19
C PHE A 80 16.74 48.09 -27.79
N CYS A 81 16.64 49.15 -26.97
CA CYS A 81 16.83 50.52 -27.45
C CYS A 81 18.27 50.76 -27.92
N ASP A 82 19.27 50.23 -27.19
CA ASP A 82 20.69 50.33 -27.54
C ASP A 82 20.98 49.59 -28.87
N LEU A 83 20.41 48.40 -29.07
CA LEU A 83 20.50 47.65 -30.33
C LEU A 83 19.93 48.44 -31.53
N LEU A 84 18.86 49.21 -31.30
CA LEU A 84 18.23 50.05 -32.32
C LEU A 84 18.92 51.40 -32.51
N GLY A 85 19.93 51.73 -31.69
CA GLY A 85 20.61 53.02 -31.68
C GLY A 85 19.72 54.18 -31.22
N LEU A 86 18.78 53.90 -30.32
CA LEU A 86 17.79 54.86 -29.82
C LEU A 86 17.99 55.16 -28.33
N ASN A 87 17.78 56.42 -27.92
CA ASN A 87 17.85 56.79 -26.51
C ASN A 87 16.59 56.31 -25.77
N TRP A 88 16.78 55.39 -24.81
CA TRP A 88 15.67 54.79 -24.06
C TRP A 88 14.87 55.79 -23.22
N GLU A 89 15.47 56.91 -22.80
CA GLU A 89 14.80 57.97 -22.01
C GLU A 89 13.79 58.77 -22.85
N GLU A 90 14.02 58.93 -24.16
CA GLU A 90 13.09 59.62 -25.08
C GLU A 90 11.93 58.73 -25.52
N ILE A 91 12.12 57.42 -25.43
CA ILE A 91 11.15 56.40 -25.87
C ILE A 91 10.27 55.97 -24.71
N ALA A 92 10.82 55.88 -23.50
CA ALA A 92 10.09 55.45 -22.33
C ALA A 92 9.02 56.49 -21.93
N ASP A 93 7.84 56.00 -21.57
CA ASP A 93 6.77 56.83 -21.07
C ASP A 93 7.06 57.22 -19.60
N SER A 94 7.65 58.40 -19.37
CA SER A 94 7.90 58.94 -18.03
C SER A 94 6.91 60.07 -17.70
N PRO A 95 6.23 60.05 -16.53
CA PRO A 95 5.22 61.04 -16.20
C PRO A 95 5.82 62.26 -15.49
N THR A 96 6.25 63.30 -16.21
CA THR A 96 6.39 64.66 -15.64
C THR A 96 6.47 65.76 -16.70
N ASN A 97 5.48 66.66 -16.66
CA ASN A 97 5.49 68.11 -16.93
C ASN A 97 4.36 68.55 -17.86
N ILE A 98 3.45 69.41 -17.38
CA ILE A 98 3.30 70.82 -17.83
C ILE A 98 2.13 71.49 -17.06
N ILE A 99 2.41 72.72 -16.62
CA ILE A 99 1.69 73.70 -15.80
C ILE A 99 0.57 74.41 -16.64
N PRO A 100 -0.47 75.03 -16.02
CA PRO A 100 -1.75 75.36 -16.69
C PRO A 100 -1.79 76.79 -17.26
N PRO A 101 -2.88 77.14 -17.99
CA PRO A 101 -3.51 78.44 -17.73
C PRO A 101 -5.06 78.40 -17.67
N THR A 102 -5.57 79.04 -16.62
CA THR A 102 -6.80 79.85 -16.49
C THR A 102 -7.94 79.68 -17.50
N LYS A 103 -9.16 79.33 -17.03
CA LYS A 103 -10.23 80.29 -16.70
C LYS A 103 -11.52 79.63 -16.21
N GLU A 104 -12.07 80.26 -15.18
CA GLU A 104 -13.49 80.54 -14.90
C GLU A 104 -14.48 79.37 -14.67
N ASN A 105 -14.66 79.10 -13.36
CA ASN A 105 -15.91 78.87 -12.64
C ASN A 105 -17.09 78.20 -13.36
N GLN A 106 -17.44 76.99 -12.92
CA GLN A 106 -18.79 76.67 -12.46
C GLN A 106 -18.79 75.48 -11.47
N ALA A 107 -19.19 75.81 -10.24
CA ALA A 107 -19.47 75.04 -9.02
C ALA A 107 -19.20 73.51 -8.98
N THR A 108 -18.25 73.12 -8.14
CA THR A 108 -18.23 71.83 -7.43
C THR A 108 -18.53 72.07 -5.95
N THR A 109 -19.55 71.39 -5.41
CA THR A 109 -19.71 71.18 -3.96
C THR A 109 -18.96 69.92 -3.57
N GLN A 110 -17.83 70.09 -2.90
CA GLN A 110 -17.11 69.04 -2.17
C GLN A 110 -17.91 68.62 -0.92
N ILE A 111 -17.97 67.33 -0.61
CA ILE A 111 -18.29 66.83 0.73
C ILE A 111 -16.97 66.32 1.33
N SER A 112 -16.49 67.01 2.35
CA SER A 112 -15.35 66.67 3.19
C SER A 112 -15.86 66.12 4.54
N ASP A 113 -15.15 65.12 5.07
CA ASP A 113 -15.23 64.53 6.42
C ASP A 113 -15.96 63.18 6.54
N SER A 114 -15.19 62.07 6.44
CA SER A 114 -15.61 60.73 6.90
C SER A 114 -15.16 60.51 8.35
N HIS A 115 -16.08 60.20 9.26
CA HIS A 115 -15.77 59.95 10.68
C HIS A 115 -15.41 58.46 10.89
N GLN A 116 -14.23 58.18 11.46
CA GLN A 116 -13.75 56.81 11.70
C GLN A 116 -13.47 56.56 13.17
N ASP A 117 -13.89 55.41 13.68
CA ASP A 117 -13.58 54.94 15.03
C ASP A 117 -13.25 53.44 15.03
N TRP A 118 -12.01 53.16 15.42
CA TRP A 118 -11.41 51.84 15.38
C TRP A 118 -11.32 51.15 16.75
N GLY A 119 -11.67 51.83 17.85
CA GLY A 119 -11.53 51.27 19.21
C GLY A 119 -10.20 50.53 19.44
N ASP A 120 -10.28 49.32 19.98
CA ASP A 120 -9.14 48.41 20.25
C ASP A 120 -8.74 47.53 19.04
N ALA A 121 -9.03 47.94 17.80
CA ALA A 121 -8.71 47.13 16.63
C ALA A 121 -7.19 46.89 16.49
N PRO A 122 -6.74 45.64 16.20
CA PRO A 122 -5.34 45.32 15.94
C PRO A 122 -4.67 46.26 14.93
N ASP A 123 -3.42 46.65 15.18
CA ASP A 123 -2.63 47.41 14.22
C ASP A 123 -2.06 46.47 13.14
N LEU A 124 -2.46 46.70 11.89
CA LEU A 124 -2.01 45.93 10.73
C LEU A 124 -0.75 46.51 10.08
N SER A 125 -0.21 47.63 10.59
CA SER A 125 0.97 48.29 10.03
C SER A 125 2.24 47.42 10.02
N ALA A 126 2.34 46.46 10.95
CA ALA A 126 3.51 45.62 11.17
C ALA A 126 3.42 44.20 10.55
N THR A 127 2.28 43.80 9.96
CA THR A 127 2.10 42.44 9.41
C THR A 127 1.57 42.48 7.97
N SER A 128 2.27 41.79 7.07
CA SER A 128 1.90 41.70 5.66
C SER A 128 0.59 40.92 5.48
N PHE A 129 -0.36 41.48 4.71
CA PHE A 129 -1.59 40.80 4.33
C PHE A 129 -1.41 40.14 2.97
N TYR A 130 -1.48 38.81 2.93
CA TYR A 130 -1.29 38.01 1.72
C TYR A 130 -2.63 37.48 1.18
N GLY A 131 -2.76 37.49 -0.15
CA GLY A 131 -3.87 36.84 -0.85
C GLY A 131 -5.25 37.49 -0.67
N ARG A 132 -6.27 36.66 -0.88
CA ARG A 132 -7.71 36.92 -0.71
C ARG A 132 -8.32 38.01 -1.59
N HIS A 133 -7.83 38.16 -2.81
CA HIS A 133 -8.35 39.18 -3.74
C HIS A 133 -9.79 38.88 -4.16
N GLU A 134 -10.14 37.61 -4.38
CA GLU A 134 -11.49 37.21 -4.77
C GLU A 134 -12.52 37.45 -3.66
N GLU A 135 -12.19 37.12 -2.41
CA GLU A 135 -13.05 37.38 -1.26
C GLU A 135 -13.23 38.88 -1.02
N ILE A 136 -12.16 39.67 -1.19
CA ILE A 136 -12.25 41.13 -1.13
C ILE A 136 -13.18 41.65 -2.23
N SER A 137 -13.00 41.23 -3.49
CA SER A 137 -13.88 41.66 -4.60
C SER A 137 -15.33 41.23 -4.41
N THR A 138 -15.56 40.04 -3.82
CA THR A 138 -16.91 39.56 -3.50
C THR A 138 -17.56 40.42 -2.42
N LEU A 139 -16.82 40.75 -1.36
CA LEU A 139 -17.31 41.61 -0.28
C LEU A 139 -17.54 43.04 -0.79
N GLU A 140 -16.65 43.58 -1.62
CA GLU A 140 -16.81 44.89 -2.27
C GLU A 140 -18.10 44.94 -3.10
N LYS A 141 -18.35 43.91 -3.92
CA LYS A 141 -19.61 43.77 -4.67
C LYS A 141 -20.82 43.75 -3.73
N TRP A 142 -20.77 42.95 -2.67
CA TRP A 142 -21.89 42.82 -1.73
C TRP A 142 -22.19 44.12 -0.98
N ILE A 143 -21.16 44.89 -0.64
CA ILE A 143 -21.26 46.13 0.13
C ILE A 143 -21.68 47.31 -0.76
N LEU A 144 -21.11 47.42 -1.96
CA LEU A 144 -21.26 48.58 -2.84
C LEU A 144 -22.40 48.41 -3.84
N GLU A 145 -22.41 47.31 -4.59
CA GLU A 145 -23.37 47.05 -5.67
C GLU A 145 -24.68 46.49 -5.10
N ASP A 146 -24.60 45.37 -4.39
CA ASP A 146 -25.79 44.64 -3.91
C ASP A 146 -26.40 45.29 -2.64
N ARG A 147 -25.69 46.22 -2.00
CA ARG A 147 -26.08 46.95 -0.79
C ARG A 147 -26.62 46.03 0.31
N CYS A 148 -25.87 44.98 0.61
CA CYS A 148 -26.17 44.09 1.72
C CYS A 148 -26.21 44.86 3.04
N ARG A 149 -27.16 44.52 3.91
CA ARG A 149 -27.37 45.15 5.21
C ARG A 149 -26.56 44.47 6.30
N LEU A 150 -26.45 43.16 6.23
CA LEU A 150 -25.73 42.34 7.19
C LEU A 150 -24.92 41.27 6.45
N ILE A 151 -23.62 41.25 6.67
CA ILE A 151 -22.70 40.26 6.08
C ILE A 151 -21.99 39.53 7.22
N ALA A 152 -22.10 38.20 7.26
CA ALA A 152 -21.36 37.37 8.22
C ALA A 152 -20.11 36.76 7.55
N ILE A 153 -18.92 37.12 8.04
CA ILE A 153 -17.65 36.50 7.64
C ILE A 153 -17.35 35.38 8.62
N LEU A 154 -17.38 34.14 8.12
CA LEU A 154 -17.28 32.90 8.89
C LEU A 154 -15.98 32.15 8.55
N GLY A 155 -15.48 31.35 9.49
CA GLY A 155 -14.30 30.52 9.27
C GLY A 155 -13.60 30.14 10.57
N ILE A 156 -12.62 29.23 10.50
CA ILE A 156 -11.90 28.76 11.68
C ILE A 156 -11.09 29.88 12.35
N GLY A 157 -10.72 29.70 13.62
CA GLY A 157 -9.83 30.66 14.29
C GLY A 157 -8.48 30.77 13.55
N GLY A 158 -7.91 31.97 13.51
CA GLY A 158 -6.62 32.20 12.82
C GLY A 158 -6.68 32.30 11.30
N ILE A 159 -7.83 32.00 10.65
CA ILE A 159 -7.97 31.99 9.18
C ILE A 159 -7.83 33.37 8.51
N GLY A 160 -7.87 34.46 9.30
CA GLY A 160 -7.69 35.83 8.82
C GLY A 160 -8.96 36.70 8.77
N LYS A 161 -10.08 36.28 9.38
CA LYS A 161 -11.35 37.06 9.41
C LYS A 161 -11.17 38.50 9.88
N THR A 162 -10.57 38.70 11.06
CA THR A 162 -10.32 40.02 11.66
C THR A 162 -9.37 40.86 10.80
N ARG A 163 -8.32 40.25 10.21
CA ARG A 163 -7.41 40.96 9.29
C ARG A 163 -8.14 41.39 8.01
N LEU A 164 -9.03 40.56 7.47
CA LEU A 164 -9.83 40.87 6.28
C LEU A 164 -10.84 41.99 6.56
N SER A 165 -11.59 41.91 7.66
CA SER A 165 -12.59 42.94 8.03
C SER A 165 -11.94 44.29 8.31
N ILE A 166 -10.79 44.32 9.00
CA ILE A 166 -10.04 45.55 9.24
C ILE A 166 -9.42 46.08 7.94
N LYS A 167 -8.90 45.22 7.05
CA LYS A 167 -8.36 45.67 5.75
C LYS A 167 -9.44 46.31 4.88
N LEU A 168 -10.66 45.79 4.91
CA LEU A 168 -11.82 46.36 4.20
C LEU A 168 -12.24 47.74 4.74
N GLY A 169 -12.08 48.00 6.04
CA GLY A 169 -12.47 49.30 6.59
C GLY A 169 -11.32 50.32 6.76
N LYS A 170 -10.08 49.91 7.12
CA LYS A 170 -8.91 50.82 7.24
C LYS A 170 -8.31 51.14 5.88
N GLY A 171 -8.28 50.15 5.00
CA GLY A 171 -7.93 50.37 3.61
C GLY A 171 -9.16 50.88 2.89
N GLY A 172 -9.23 52.20 2.66
CA GLY A 172 -9.87 52.61 1.40
C GLY A 172 -9.27 51.72 0.32
N ILE A 173 -10.12 50.96 -0.38
CA ILE A 173 -9.79 49.92 -1.36
C ILE A 173 -8.46 50.27 -2.04
N GLY A 174 -7.34 49.62 -1.69
CA GLY A 174 -6.05 50.25 -2.03
C GLY A 174 -4.77 49.67 -1.45
N LYS A 175 -4.42 48.41 -1.75
CA LYS A 175 -3.01 47.92 -1.89
C LYS A 175 -2.91 46.69 -2.82
N SER A 176 -3.69 46.65 -3.90
CA SER A 176 -3.37 45.86 -5.09
C SER A 176 -3.39 46.82 -6.29
N ALA A 177 -2.51 46.64 -7.27
CA ALA A 177 -2.33 47.60 -8.37
C ALA A 177 -3.59 47.85 -9.25
N LEU A 178 -4.68 47.10 -9.04
CA LEU A 178 -6.00 47.34 -9.63
C LEU A 178 -6.91 48.24 -8.79
N SER A 179 -6.75 48.24 -7.46
CA SER A 179 -7.54 49.08 -6.54
C SER A 179 -7.27 50.59 -6.68
N MET A 180 -6.11 51.01 -7.20
CA MET A 180 -5.84 52.45 -7.44
C MET A 180 -6.71 53.09 -8.54
N LYS A 181 -7.22 52.30 -9.50
CA LYS A 181 -8.07 52.84 -10.58
C LYS A 181 -9.53 53.04 -10.15
N VAL A 182 -9.96 52.34 -9.09
CA VAL A 182 -11.31 52.42 -8.52
C VAL A 182 -11.34 53.25 -7.22
N ALA A 183 -10.22 53.35 -6.50
CA ALA A 183 -10.10 54.19 -5.29
C ALA A 183 -10.28 55.69 -5.56
N GLN A 184 -10.05 56.16 -6.79
CA GLN A 184 -10.43 57.53 -7.19
C GLN A 184 -11.95 57.73 -7.28
N GLN A 185 -12.76 56.66 -7.18
CA GLN A 185 -14.22 56.72 -7.19
C GLN A 185 -14.89 56.38 -5.84
N THR A 186 -14.24 55.68 -4.91
CA THR A 186 -14.89 55.18 -3.66
C THR A 186 -14.49 55.89 -2.36
N GLN A 187 -13.49 56.78 -2.36
CA GLN A 187 -13.28 57.72 -1.26
C GLN A 187 -14.43 58.76 -1.23
N GLY A 188 -15.58 58.36 -0.68
CA GLY A 188 -16.77 59.20 -0.57
C GLY A 188 -18.11 58.51 -0.23
N GLU A 189 -18.18 57.19 -0.03
CA GLU A 189 -19.47 56.49 0.10
C GLU A 189 -20.04 56.28 1.52
N PHE A 190 -19.19 56.18 2.56
CA PHE A 190 -19.63 55.99 3.95
C PHE A 190 -19.27 57.21 4.81
N GLU A 191 -20.25 57.72 5.53
CA GLU A 191 -20.10 58.87 6.44
C GLU A 191 -19.45 58.47 7.76
N TYR A 192 -19.73 57.24 8.23
CA TYR A 192 -19.18 56.67 9.47
C TYR A 192 -18.63 55.27 9.26
N VAL A 193 -17.43 54.99 9.77
CA VAL A 193 -16.84 53.64 9.83
C VAL A 193 -16.51 53.30 11.28
N ILE A 194 -17.10 52.24 11.82
CA ILE A 194 -17.03 51.89 13.24
C ILE A 194 -16.61 50.43 13.41
N TRP A 195 -15.64 50.15 14.28
CA TRP A 195 -15.22 48.80 14.65
C TRP A 195 -15.37 48.56 16.15
N ARG A 196 -15.94 47.41 16.54
CA ARG A 196 -16.08 46.98 17.95
C ARG A 196 -15.76 45.49 18.10
N SER A 197 -15.10 45.15 19.20
CA SER A 197 -14.85 43.77 19.62
C SER A 197 -15.94 43.27 20.57
N LEU A 198 -16.41 42.05 20.35
CA LEU A 198 -17.32 41.33 21.25
C LEU A 198 -16.59 40.37 22.20
N LEU A 199 -15.25 40.37 22.17
CA LEU A 199 -14.42 39.43 22.93
C LEU A 199 -14.55 39.59 24.46
N SER A 200 -14.77 40.82 24.94
CA SER A 200 -15.00 41.12 26.36
C SER A 200 -16.44 40.85 26.83
N GLU A 201 -17.25 40.21 25.99
CA GLU A 201 -18.66 39.89 26.23
C GLU A 201 -19.49 41.13 26.65
N PRO A 202 -19.42 42.26 25.91
CA PRO A 202 -20.23 43.44 26.24
C PRO A 202 -21.71 43.16 26.05
N SER A 203 -22.58 43.79 26.84
CA SER A 203 -24.03 43.68 26.64
C SER A 203 -24.46 44.32 25.32
N ALA A 204 -25.49 43.75 24.67
CA ALA A 204 -26.02 44.30 23.42
C ALA A 204 -26.52 45.74 23.58
N GLN A 205 -27.04 46.08 24.77
CA GLN A 205 -27.47 47.43 25.10
C GLN A 205 -26.31 48.43 25.10
N TYR A 206 -25.17 48.05 25.68
CA TYR A 206 -23.98 48.90 25.69
C TYR A 206 -23.46 49.19 24.28
N ILE A 207 -23.40 48.18 23.41
CA ILE A 207 -22.97 48.36 22.01
C ILE A 207 -23.91 49.30 21.25
N VAL A 208 -25.22 49.15 21.43
CA VAL A 208 -26.20 50.06 20.78
C VAL A 208 -26.07 51.48 21.33
N ASP A 209 -25.92 51.65 22.64
CA ASP A 209 -25.76 52.97 23.26
C ASP A 209 -24.50 53.69 22.76
N ASP A 210 -23.40 52.96 22.64
CA ASP A 210 -22.12 53.45 22.15
C ASP A 210 -22.18 53.84 20.66
N LEU A 211 -22.78 53.01 19.81
CA LEU A 211 -22.99 53.31 18.39
C LEU A 211 -23.85 54.56 18.18
N VAL A 212 -24.95 54.70 18.93
CA VAL A 212 -25.83 55.87 18.81
C VAL A 212 -25.10 57.14 19.26
N LYS A 213 -24.38 57.10 20.39
CA LYS A 213 -23.59 58.25 20.87
C LYS A 213 -22.56 58.69 19.84
N PHE A 214 -21.82 57.76 19.25
CA PHE A 214 -20.81 58.07 18.24
C PHE A 214 -21.40 58.65 16.96
N ILE A 215 -22.44 58.03 16.39
CA ILE A 215 -23.08 58.51 15.15
C ILE A 215 -23.81 59.86 15.38
N SER A 216 -24.22 60.14 16.61
CA SER A 216 -24.82 61.44 16.99
C SER A 216 -23.80 62.55 17.30
N ASN A 217 -22.48 62.29 17.17
CA ASN A 217 -21.41 63.19 17.63
C ASN A 217 -21.60 63.64 19.09
N GLU A 218 -21.95 62.69 19.98
CA GLU A 218 -22.23 62.90 21.41
C GLU A 218 -23.41 63.84 21.74
N GLN A 219 -24.25 64.19 20.76
CA GLN A 219 -25.40 65.09 20.99
C GLN A 219 -26.57 64.39 21.70
N GLU A 220 -26.70 63.06 21.60
CA GLU A 220 -27.72 62.29 22.32
C GLU A 220 -27.14 61.56 23.54
N THR A 221 -27.35 62.15 24.72
CA THR A 221 -26.94 61.59 26.01
C THR A 221 -28.08 60.89 26.78
N ASN A 222 -29.34 61.09 26.39
CA ASN A 222 -30.52 60.53 27.06
C ASN A 222 -31.21 59.49 26.16
N LEU A 223 -30.83 58.22 26.30
CA LEU A 223 -31.33 57.11 25.49
C LEU A 223 -32.54 56.43 26.17
N PRO A 224 -33.51 55.88 25.40
CA PRO A 224 -34.67 55.17 25.95
C PRO A 224 -34.27 53.98 26.84
N GLU A 225 -34.99 53.67 27.91
CA GLU A 225 -34.69 52.50 28.76
C GLU A 225 -35.01 51.16 28.07
N ILE A 226 -35.99 51.13 27.17
CA ILE A 226 -36.42 49.92 26.47
C ILE A 226 -35.47 49.63 25.30
N PHE A 227 -34.91 48.41 25.26
CA PHE A 227 -33.90 48.04 24.26
C PHE A 227 -34.42 48.08 22.81
N SER A 228 -35.68 47.71 22.55
CA SER A 228 -36.28 47.82 21.21
C SER A 228 -36.32 49.27 20.70
N ASP A 229 -36.56 50.23 21.60
CA ASP A 229 -36.56 51.65 21.24
C ASP A 229 -35.15 52.17 20.98
N LYS A 230 -34.15 51.67 21.71
CA LYS A 230 -32.73 51.91 21.43
C LYS A 230 -32.33 51.41 20.03
N ILE A 231 -32.75 50.19 19.64
CA ILE A 231 -32.49 49.66 18.29
C ILE A 231 -33.22 50.49 17.22
N ASN A 232 -34.48 50.85 17.44
CA ASN A 232 -35.22 51.70 16.51
C ASN A 232 -34.55 53.07 16.33
N LYS A 233 -33.99 53.61 17.40
CA LYS A 233 -33.21 54.85 17.37
C LYS A 233 -31.93 54.68 16.55
N LEU A 234 -31.17 53.61 16.78
CA LEU A 234 -30.01 53.26 15.94
C LEU A 234 -30.41 53.14 14.46
N LEU A 235 -31.48 52.42 14.15
CA LEU A 235 -32.00 52.29 12.79
C LEU A 235 -32.39 53.63 12.17
N SER A 236 -32.92 54.58 12.95
CA SER A 236 -33.23 55.93 12.45
C SER A 236 -31.96 56.67 12.00
N TYR A 237 -30.85 56.50 12.72
CA TYR A 237 -29.54 57.04 12.31
C TYR A 237 -28.96 56.30 11.11
N LEU A 238 -29.05 54.97 11.05
CA LEU A 238 -28.60 54.18 9.88
C LEU A 238 -29.42 54.43 8.60
N ARG A 239 -30.60 55.01 8.71
CA ARG A 239 -31.39 55.52 7.57
C ARG A 239 -30.92 56.91 7.12
N LYS A 240 -30.50 57.73 8.07
CA LYS A 240 -30.08 59.12 7.86
C LYS A 240 -28.65 59.19 7.30
N HIS A 241 -27.73 58.45 7.91
CA HIS A 241 -26.31 58.38 7.57
C HIS A 241 -25.94 57.00 7.03
N ARG A 242 -25.07 56.94 6.02
CA ARG A 242 -24.55 55.65 5.53
C ARG A 242 -23.33 55.23 6.34
N CYS A 243 -23.49 54.20 7.17
CA CYS A 243 -22.46 53.70 8.09
C CYS A 243 -21.95 52.31 7.68
N LEU A 244 -20.68 52.03 7.95
CA LEU A 244 -20.10 50.69 7.94
C LEU A 244 -19.76 50.29 9.38
N ILE A 245 -20.45 49.28 9.93
CA ILE A 245 -20.24 48.82 11.31
C ILE A 245 -19.64 47.42 11.27
N ILE A 246 -18.50 47.22 11.93
CA ILE A 246 -17.82 45.94 12.03
C ILE A 246 -17.87 45.46 13.48
N LEU A 247 -18.50 44.30 13.69
CA LEU A 247 -18.57 43.62 14.98
C LEU A 247 -17.70 42.35 14.92
N ASP A 248 -16.61 42.35 15.67
CA ASP A 248 -15.60 41.28 15.65
C ASP A 248 -15.81 40.26 16.77
N ASN A 249 -15.55 38.98 16.50
CA ASN A 249 -15.59 37.86 17.46
C ASN A 249 -16.98 37.57 18.07
N ALA A 250 -18.02 37.54 17.25
CA ALA A 250 -19.40 37.31 17.71
C ALA A 250 -19.63 35.93 18.36
N GLU A 251 -18.72 34.97 18.16
CA GLU A 251 -18.81 33.67 18.85
C GLU A 251 -18.72 33.79 20.38
N SER A 252 -18.16 34.89 20.89
CA SER A 252 -17.96 35.11 22.33
C SER A 252 -19.27 35.18 23.10
N VAL A 253 -20.36 35.59 22.45
CA VAL A 253 -21.71 35.67 23.04
C VAL A 253 -22.57 34.43 22.78
N LEU A 254 -22.02 33.41 22.09
CA LEU A 254 -22.74 32.18 21.72
C LEU A 254 -22.47 31.00 22.68
N GLN A 255 -23.49 30.22 22.99
CA GLN A 255 -23.45 29.01 23.83
C GLN A 255 -22.90 27.81 23.06
N GLY A 256 -22.12 26.96 23.73
CA GLY A 256 -21.35 25.89 23.11
C GLY A 256 -21.82 24.47 23.35
N SER A 257 -23.04 24.19 23.81
CA SER A 257 -23.35 22.83 24.31
C SER A 257 -24.64 22.17 23.80
N LYS A 258 -25.59 22.90 23.21
CA LYS A 258 -26.90 22.32 22.80
C LYS A 258 -27.20 22.43 21.31
N LEU A 259 -27.20 23.64 20.75
CA LEU A 259 -27.52 23.90 19.34
C LEU A 259 -26.56 24.94 18.77
N ALA A 260 -26.14 24.78 17.51
CA ALA A 260 -25.22 25.71 16.88
C ALA A 260 -25.85 27.10 16.69
N GLY A 261 -25.17 28.15 17.14
CA GLY A 261 -25.61 29.54 16.96
C GLY A 261 -26.55 30.11 18.03
N GLN A 262 -26.81 29.40 19.14
CA GLN A 262 -27.58 29.94 20.28
C GLN A 262 -26.74 30.88 21.16
N TYR A 263 -27.39 31.81 21.86
CA TYR A 263 -26.73 32.76 22.77
C TYR A 263 -26.52 32.19 24.17
N LYS A 264 -25.51 32.72 24.87
CA LYS A 264 -25.36 32.50 26.32
C LYS A 264 -26.52 33.15 27.09
N ASP A 265 -26.84 32.60 28.26
CA ASP A 265 -27.84 33.18 29.16
C ASP A 265 -27.50 34.66 29.45
N GLY A 266 -28.44 35.57 29.19
CA GLY A 266 -28.25 37.02 29.33
C GLY A 266 -27.77 37.76 28.06
N PHE A 267 -27.46 37.06 26.97
CA PHE A 267 -26.99 37.65 25.71
C PHE A 267 -27.99 37.54 24.54
N GLU A 268 -29.21 37.06 24.79
CA GLU A 268 -30.29 36.87 23.81
C GLU A 268 -30.67 38.16 23.05
N ASP A 269 -30.42 39.31 23.66
CA ASP A 269 -30.66 40.63 23.05
C ASP A 269 -29.83 40.84 21.77
N TYR A 270 -28.68 40.17 21.60
CA TYR A 270 -27.94 40.20 20.33
C TYR A 270 -28.71 39.55 19.17
N GLY A 271 -29.49 38.50 19.44
CA GLY A 271 -30.35 37.87 18.43
C GLY A 271 -31.40 38.83 17.90
N ARG A 272 -32.02 39.62 18.81
CA ARG A 272 -32.96 40.68 18.45
C ARG A 272 -32.28 41.77 17.62
N LEU A 273 -31.08 42.20 18.01
CA LEU A 273 -30.30 43.21 17.29
C LEU A 273 -29.99 42.77 15.85
N PHE A 274 -29.42 41.57 15.65
CA PHE A 274 -29.05 41.08 14.32
C PHE A 274 -30.27 40.85 13.43
N LYS A 275 -31.36 40.32 14.00
CA LYS A 275 -32.62 40.16 13.27
C LYS A 275 -33.15 41.51 12.76
N MET A 276 -33.20 42.52 13.64
CA MET A 276 -33.71 43.85 13.27
C MET A 276 -32.80 44.56 12.26
N LEU A 277 -31.48 44.43 12.37
CA LEU A 277 -30.52 44.98 11.40
C LEU A 277 -30.63 44.28 10.02
N GLY A 278 -30.91 42.98 9.98
CA GLY A 278 -31.11 42.27 8.72
C GLY A 278 -32.44 42.61 8.01
N GLU A 279 -33.54 42.65 8.77
CA GLU A 279 -34.89 42.81 8.23
C GLU A 279 -35.26 44.28 7.92
N ALA A 280 -34.84 45.23 8.76
CA ALA A 280 -35.22 46.64 8.61
C ALA A 280 -34.55 47.31 7.41
N GLN A 281 -35.26 48.22 6.74
CA GLN A 281 -34.67 49.03 5.67
C GLN A 281 -33.80 50.16 6.24
N HIS A 282 -32.52 50.18 5.84
CA HIS A 282 -31.55 51.24 6.11
C HIS A 282 -30.49 51.29 4.99
N LYS A 283 -29.65 52.34 4.98
CA LYS A 283 -28.61 52.55 3.94
C LYS A 283 -27.23 52.00 4.33
N SER A 284 -27.06 51.66 5.60
CA SER A 284 -25.81 51.18 6.20
C SER A 284 -25.56 49.68 5.97
N CYS A 285 -24.32 49.23 6.19
CA CYS A 285 -23.90 47.84 6.14
C CYS A 285 -23.24 47.44 7.46
N VAL A 286 -23.60 46.26 7.97
CA VAL A 286 -23.03 45.66 9.18
C VAL A 286 -22.25 44.40 8.78
N ILE A 287 -20.99 44.32 9.19
CA ILE A 287 -20.13 43.14 9.01
C ILE A 287 -19.95 42.47 10.36
N LEU A 288 -20.26 41.19 10.43
CA LEU A 288 -20.06 40.34 11.60
C LEU A 288 -18.93 39.37 11.31
N THR A 289 -17.87 39.32 12.13
CA THR A 289 -16.93 38.20 12.08
C THR A 289 -17.29 37.20 13.17
N SER A 290 -17.32 35.91 12.80
CA SER A 290 -17.54 34.86 13.79
C SER A 290 -16.92 33.53 13.37
N ARG A 291 -16.65 32.66 14.36
CA ARG A 291 -16.36 31.25 14.10
C ARG A 291 -17.61 30.41 13.89
N GLU A 292 -18.73 30.84 14.47
CA GLU A 292 -20.00 30.10 14.48
C GLU A 292 -21.12 31.01 13.98
N LYS A 293 -21.96 30.53 13.07
CA LYS A 293 -23.05 31.34 12.50
C LYS A 293 -24.16 31.54 13.55
N PRO A 294 -24.53 32.79 13.91
CA PRO A 294 -25.68 33.03 14.78
C PRO A 294 -27.00 32.52 14.17
N GLN A 295 -27.91 32.04 15.02
CA GLN A 295 -29.14 31.38 14.59
C GLN A 295 -30.03 32.27 13.69
N GLU A 296 -30.18 33.54 14.02
CA GLU A 296 -31.05 34.48 13.30
C GLU A 296 -30.51 34.79 11.90
N ILE A 297 -29.18 34.85 11.74
CA ILE A 297 -28.55 35.06 10.43
C ILE A 297 -28.81 33.86 9.53
N ALA A 298 -28.70 32.64 10.07
CA ALA A 298 -28.98 31.41 9.32
C ALA A 298 -30.45 31.33 8.84
N LEU A 299 -31.40 31.98 9.51
CA LEU A 299 -32.82 31.99 9.13
C LEU A 299 -33.14 33.01 8.02
N ILE A 300 -32.42 34.13 7.98
CA ILE A 300 -32.72 35.26 7.07
C ILE A 300 -31.82 35.33 5.84
N GLU A 301 -30.66 34.65 5.84
CA GLU A 301 -29.68 34.69 4.74
C GLU A 301 -30.22 34.13 3.41
N GLY A 302 -29.60 34.54 2.30
CA GLY A 302 -29.86 33.97 0.97
C GLY A 302 -29.07 34.66 -0.14
N GLU A 303 -28.81 33.95 -1.25
CA GLU A 303 -27.97 34.43 -2.35
C GLU A 303 -28.45 35.76 -2.96
N ASN A 304 -29.77 35.99 -3.01
CA ASN A 304 -30.37 37.23 -3.52
C ASN A 304 -31.00 38.10 -2.41
N ARG A 305 -30.66 37.84 -1.14
CA ARG A 305 -31.19 38.57 0.02
C ARG A 305 -30.18 39.60 0.52
N PRO A 306 -30.63 40.64 1.26
CA PRO A 306 -29.75 41.66 1.84
C PRO A 306 -28.89 41.15 3.01
N VAL A 307 -29.06 39.88 3.42
CA VAL A 307 -28.24 39.20 4.42
C VAL A 307 -27.51 38.04 3.75
N ARG A 308 -26.18 38.03 3.85
CA ARG A 308 -25.32 37.02 3.22
C ARG A 308 -24.23 36.56 4.18
N SER A 309 -23.70 35.37 3.96
CA SER A 309 -22.55 34.85 4.69
C SER A 309 -21.43 34.44 3.73
N LEU A 310 -20.20 34.73 4.11
CA LEU A 310 -18.99 34.35 3.40
C LEU A 310 -18.15 33.44 4.30
N HIS A 311 -17.89 32.22 3.85
CA HIS A 311 -16.98 31.30 4.54
C HIS A 311 -15.57 31.44 3.96
N LEU A 312 -14.59 31.72 4.83
CA LEU A 312 -13.18 31.81 4.45
C LEU A 312 -12.52 30.43 4.49
N SER A 313 -11.95 30.02 3.35
CA SER A 313 -11.06 28.86 3.22
C SER A 313 -9.60 29.22 3.54
N GLY A 314 -8.72 28.22 3.51
CA GLY A 314 -7.27 28.38 3.49
C GLY A 314 -6.74 29.31 2.41
N LEU A 315 -5.51 29.82 2.59
CA LEU A 315 -4.75 30.48 1.54
C LEU A 315 -4.11 29.48 0.58
N ASP A 316 -3.95 29.88 -0.68
CA ASP A 316 -3.29 29.07 -1.71
C ASP A 316 -1.78 28.92 -1.51
N LYS A 317 -1.17 27.99 -2.26
CA LYS A 317 0.25 27.60 -2.18
C LYS A 317 1.22 28.78 -2.21
N LEU A 318 0.99 29.75 -3.10
CA LEU A 318 1.90 30.88 -3.29
C LEU A 318 1.86 31.84 -2.11
N GLU A 319 0.68 32.08 -1.56
CA GLU A 319 0.42 32.95 -0.41
C GLU A 319 0.89 32.28 0.89
N GLY A 320 0.58 30.99 1.06
CA GLY A 320 1.04 30.20 2.21
C GLY A 320 2.56 30.13 2.30
N ARG A 321 3.24 29.99 1.16
CA ARG A 321 4.70 30.02 1.09
C ARG A 321 5.27 31.37 1.52
N LYS A 322 4.69 32.49 1.07
CA LYS A 322 5.12 33.84 1.48
C LYS A 322 5.02 34.05 3.00
N ILE A 323 3.96 33.54 3.63
CA ILE A 323 3.80 33.62 5.09
C ILE A 323 4.92 32.86 5.83
N ILE A 324 5.32 31.71 5.30
CA ILE A 324 6.42 30.93 5.86
C ILE A 324 7.75 31.67 5.67
N GLU A 325 8.00 32.18 4.45
CA GLU A 325 9.23 32.89 4.07
C GLU A 325 9.45 34.19 4.86
N ASP A 326 8.40 34.86 5.35
CA ASP A 326 8.53 36.02 6.24
C ASP A 326 9.30 35.73 7.54
N ASN A 327 9.29 34.46 7.99
CA ASN A 327 9.97 34.05 9.21
C ASN A 327 11.42 33.58 9.00
N GLY A 328 11.90 33.43 7.75
CA GLY A 328 13.29 33.04 7.47
C GLY A 328 13.51 32.26 6.16
N THR A 329 14.70 31.66 6.01
CA THR A 329 15.04 30.82 4.84
C THR A 329 14.72 29.34 5.08
N PHE A 330 14.07 28.70 4.10
CA PHE A 330 13.61 27.31 4.18
C PHE A 330 14.08 26.49 2.98
N PHE A 331 14.25 25.19 3.18
CA PHE A 331 14.73 24.23 2.18
C PHE A 331 13.77 23.04 2.08
N GLY A 332 13.32 22.74 0.86
CA GLY A 332 12.45 21.60 0.55
C GLY A 332 12.06 21.54 -0.92
N THR A 333 11.57 20.39 -1.39
CA THR A 333 11.04 20.20 -2.76
C THR A 333 9.65 20.84 -2.91
N ASP A 334 9.19 21.09 -4.14
CA ASP A 334 7.88 21.69 -4.37
C ASP A 334 6.71 20.82 -3.85
N ASP A 335 6.90 19.50 -3.80
CA ASP A 335 5.96 18.53 -3.22
C ASP A 335 5.93 18.64 -1.68
N GLU A 336 7.09 18.81 -1.03
CA GLU A 336 7.17 18.99 0.43
C GLU A 336 6.53 20.30 0.91
N TRP A 337 6.72 21.38 0.14
CA TRP A 337 6.05 22.66 0.38
C TRP A 337 4.53 22.51 0.28
N GLU A 338 4.07 21.78 -0.74
CA GLU A 338 2.66 21.52 -0.96
C GLU A 338 2.07 20.65 0.14
N GLU A 339 2.79 19.61 0.55
CA GLU A 339 2.40 18.75 1.67
C GLU A 339 2.26 19.56 2.98
N LEU A 340 3.21 20.45 3.27
CA LEU A 340 3.18 21.29 4.47
C LEU A 340 1.99 22.27 4.47
N ILE A 341 1.80 23.00 3.37
CA ILE A 341 0.73 24.00 3.27
C ILE A 341 -0.65 23.34 3.27
N ASN A 342 -0.81 22.24 2.54
CA ASN A 342 -2.05 21.46 2.49
C ASN A 342 -2.34 20.80 3.84
N PHE A 343 -1.32 20.40 4.60
CA PHE A 343 -1.53 19.85 5.93
C PHE A 343 -2.24 20.85 6.84
N TYR A 344 -1.80 22.11 6.85
CA TYR A 344 -2.43 23.20 7.62
C TYR A 344 -3.59 23.90 6.90
N ASP A 345 -4.03 23.36 5.76
CA ASP A 345 -5.11 23.91 4.93
C ASP A 345 -4.94 25.42 4.69
N GLY A 346 -3.72 25.87 4.42
CA GLY A 346 -3.43 27.28 4.18
C GLY A 346 -3.78 28.23 5.33
N ASN A 347 -3.98 27.76 6.57
CA ASN A 347 -4.35 28.61 7.70
C ASN A 347 -3.20 29.58 8.04
N PRO A 348 -3.37 30.90 7.87
CA PRO A 348 -2.29 31.88 8.04
C PRO A 348 -1.61 31.81 9.40
N LEU A 349 -2.40 31.70 10.47
CA LEU A 349 -1.87 31.64 11.84
C LEU A 349 -1.10 30.34 12.08
N ALA A 350 -1.63 29.21 11.60
CA ALA A 350 -0.96 27.92 11.74
C ALA A 350 0.37 27.92 11.00
N LEU A 351 0.40 28.43 9.76
CA LEU A 351 1.63 28.54 8.96
C LEU A 351 2.65 29.48 9.63
N GLU A 352 2.21 30.59 10.25
CA GLU A 352 3.10 31.51 10.99
C GLU A 352 3.74 30.83 12.22
N ILE A 353 2.97 30.02 12.97
CA ILE A 353 3.49 29.29 14.15
C ILE A 353 4.47 28.19 13.73
N VAL A 354 4.09 27.41 12.72
CA VAL A 354 4.84 26.24 12.25
C VAL A 354 6.16 26.66 11.62
N SER A 355 6.15 27.73 10.81
CA SER A 355 7.37 28.25 10.17
C SER A 355 8.42 28.68 11.19
N ARG A 356 8.03 29.33 12.29
CA ARG A 356 8.96 29.63 13.40
C ARG A 356 9.56 28.35 13.97
N HIS A 357 8.77 27.32 14.20
CA HIS A 357 9.29 26.06 14.73
C HIS A 357 10.23 25.35 13.75
N ILE A 358 9.88 25.28 12.46
CA ILE A 358 10.75 24.70 11.42
C ILE A 358 12.07 25.45 11.34
N PHE A 359 12.02 26.79 11.39
CA PHE A 359 13.21 27.64 11.38
C PHE A 359 14.10 27.37 12.59
N TRP A 360 13.54 27.37 13.81
CA TRP A 360 14.33 27.23 15.04
C TRP A 360 14.81 25.80 15.34
N VAL A 361 13.97 24.77 15.10
CA VAL A 361 14.25 23.38 15.50
C VAL A 361 14.88 22.57 14.37
N PHE A 362 14.47 22.82 13.13
CA PHE A 362 14.94 22.08 11.95
C PHE A 362 15.84 22.91 11.03
N ASN A 363 16.22 24.12 11.46
CA ASN A 363 17.10 25.03 10.73
C ASN A 363 16.58 25.32 9.30
N GLY A 364 15.25 25.42 9.16
CA GLY A 364 14.58 25.66 7.88
C GLY A 364 14.37 24.43 6.99
N ASN A 365 14.77 23.22 7.41
CA ASN A 365 14.60 22.00 6.60
C ASN A 365 13.20 21.40 6.75
N ILE A 366 12.41 21.45 5.68
CA ILE A 366 11.02 20.97 5.66
C ILE A 366 10.95 19.44 5.60
N ALA A 367 11.81 18.79 4.82
CA ALA A 367 11.85 17.33 4.69
C ALA A 367 12.05 16.63 6.04
N LYS A 368 13.00 17.09 6.87
CA LYS A 368 13.24 16.53 8.20
C LYS A 368 12.06 16.71 9.16
N PHE A 369 11.34 17.82 9.04
CA PHE A 369 10.13 18.06 9.82
C PHE A 369 9.01 17.07 9.44
N LEU A 370 8.79 16.85 8.13
CA LEU A 370 7.81 15.90 7.62
C LEU A 370 8.16 14.44 8.00
N GLU A 371 9.44 14.11 8.06
CA GLU A 371 9.94 12.76 8.41
C GLU A 371 9.79 12.42 9.91
N ILE A 372 10.13 13.37 10.81
CA ILE A 372 10.16 13.13 12.27
C ILE A 372 8.76 13.15 12.90
N GLY A 373 7.80 13.83 12.26
CA GLY A 373 6.38 13.74 12.61
C GLY A 373 5.69 15.10 12.75
N ARG A 374 4.43 15.12 12.31
CA ARG A 374 3.55 16.30 12.24
C ARG A 374 2.96 16.63 13.61
N ASN A 375 3.76 17.16 14.53
CA ASN A 375 3.24 17.56 15.84
C ASN A 375 2.38 18.83 15.74
N LEU A 376 1.20 18.81 16.36
CA LEU A 376 0.37 19.99 16.56
C LEU A 376 0.98 20.89 17.65
N PHE A 377 1.11 22.18 17.36
CA PHE A 377 1.70 23.19 18.25
C PHE A 377 0.68 23.74 19.26
N GLY A 378 1.17 24.23 20.41
CA GLY A 378 0.36 24.65 21.57
C GLY A 378 -0.83 25.55 21.24
N ASP A 379 -0.59 26.69 20.58
CA ASP A 379 -1.66 27.64 20.26
C ASP A 379 -2.73 27.07 19.31
N LEU A 380 -2.33 26.20 18.37
CA LEU A 380 -3.27 25.50 17.48
C LEU A 380 -4.03 24.40 18.24
N LYS A 381 -3.37 23.72 19.18
CA LYS A 381 -3.99 22.72 20.05
C LYS A 381 -5.02 23.34 20.97
N ASP A 382 -4.76 24.53 21.51
CA ASP A 382 -5.70 25.26 22.35
C ASP A 382 -6.93 25.71 21.57
N LEU A 383 -6.75 26.14 20.31
CA LEU A 383 -7.85 26.44 19.40
C LEU A 383 -8.69 25.20 19.11
N LEU A 384 -8.07 24.06 18.80
CA LEU A 384 -8.80 22.82 18.52
C LEU A 384 -9.47 22.26 19.78
N ASN A 385 -8.84 22.36 20.95
CA ASN A 385 -9.43 22.04 22.25
C ASN A 385 -10.69 22.86 22.50
N TRP A 386 -10.66 24.17 22.17
CA TRP A 386 -11.82 25.04 22.31
C TRP A 386 -13.01 24.55 21.47
N HIS A 387 -12.77 24.18 20.21
CA HIS A 387 -13.82 23.64 19.35
C HIS A 387 -14.30 22.27 19.84
N PHE A 388 -13.37 21.38 20.20
CA PHE A 388 -13.66 20.02 20.65
C PHE A 388 -14.52 19.97 21.92
N ASN A 389 -14.26 20.85 22.88
CA ASN A 389 -15.02 20.93 24.13
C ASN A 389 -16.47 21.41 23.95
N ARG A 390 -16.79 22.05 22.81
CA ARG A 390 -18.13 22.53 22.45
C ARG A 390 -18.93 21.51 21.62
N LEU A 391 -18.34 20.36 21.29
CA LEU A 391 -19.05 19.30 20.58
C LEU A 391 -19.87 18.46 21.58
N SER A 392 -21.06 18.06 21.14
CA SER A 392 -21.85 17.01 21.79
C SER A 392 -21.17 15.65 21.66
N GLU A 393 -21.60 14.67 22.46
CA GLU A 393 -21.02 13.33 22.41
C GLU A 393 -21.26 12.62 21.07
N ALA A 394 -22.43 12.83 20.44
CA ALA A 394 -22.73 12.30 19.10
C ALA A 394 -21.83 12.92 18.02
N GLU A 395 -21.58 14.24 18.09
CA GLU A 395 -20.66 14.93 17.19
C GLU A 395 -19.21 14.42 17.37
N LYS A 396 -18.76 14.20 18.62
CA LYS A 396 -17.43 13.62 18.90
C LYS A 396 -17.29 12.20 18.36
N GLU A 397 -18.31 11.36 18.53
CA GLU A 397 -18.34 9.98 18.01
C GLU A 397 -18.19 9.96 16.47
N ILE A 398 -18.92 10.83 15.76
CA ILE A 398 -18.80 10.95 14.30
C ILE A 398 -17.42 11.45 13.89
N MET A 399 -16.87 12.44 14.59
CA MET A 399 -15.53 12.98 14.30
C MET A 399 -14.44 11.91 14.48
N TYR A 400 -14.52 11.08 15.52
CA TYR A 400 -13.60 9.95 15.68
C TYR A 400 -13.73 8.94 14.53
N TRP A 401 -14.95 8.58 14.12
CA TRP A 401 -15.15 7.67 12.98
C TRP A 401 -14.57 8.19 11.67
N LEU A 402 -14.75 9.47 11.36
CA LEU A 402 -14.15 10.09 10.18
C LEU A 402 -12.62 10.13 10.28
N ALA A 403 -12.07 10.36 11.48
CA ALA A 403 -10.63 10.36 11.72
C ALA A 403 -10.00 8.96 11.58
N ILE A 404 -10.67 7.92 12.09
CA ILE A 404 -10.23 6.51 11.99
C ILE A 404 -10.28 6.01 10.54
N SER A 405 -11.35 6.34 9.81
CA SER A 405 -11.58 5.82 8.45
C SER A 405 -10.53 6.33 7.45
N ARG A 406 -10.00 7.55 7.63
CA ARG A 406 -8.99 8.22 6.78
C ARG A 406 -9.32 8.32 5.27
N GLU A 407 -10.51 7.91 4.86
CA GLU A 407 -11.07 8.01 3.51
C GLU A 407 -12.50 8.58 3.62
N PRO A 408 -13.08 9.12 2.53
CA PRO A 408 -14.46 9.60 2.53
C PRO A 408 -15.47 8.52 2.92
N VAL A 409 -16.33 8.86 3.88
CA VAL A 409 -17.34 7.94 4.42
C VAL A 409 -18.74 8.45 4.06
N ALA A 410 -19.53 7.59 3.41
CA ALA A 410 -20.94 7.84 3.12
C ALA A 410 -21.79 7.74 4.41
N ILE A 411 -22.96 8.38 4.42
CA ILE A 411 -23.83 8.46 5.61
C ILE A 411 -24.32 7.07 6.02
N GLU A 412 -24.66 6.22 5.04
CA GLU A 412 -25.14 4.86 5.25
C GLU A 412 -24.08 4.01 5.94
N LEU A 413 -22.84 4.07 5.45
CA LEU A 413 -21.72 3.35 6.02
C LEU A 413 -21.38 3.86 7.44
N LEU A 414 -21.48 5.17 7.68
CA LEU A 414 -21.26 5.76 9.00
C LEU A 414 -22.34 5.31 10.00
N ARG A 415 -23.61 5.24 9.59
CA ARG A 415 -24.71 4.71 10.41
C ARG A 415 -24.53 3.24 10.77
N ASP A 416 -23.94 2.44 9.89
CA ASP A 416 -23.63 1.05 10.15
C ASP A 416 -22.47 0.86 11.15
N LYS A 417 -21.55 1.83 11.24
CA LYS A 417 -20.40 1.80 12.15
C LYS A 417 -20.75 2.23 13.58
N ILE A 418 -21.75 3.09 13.76
CA ILE A 418 -22.11 3.63 15.09
C ILE A 418 -22.90 2.61 15.92
N VAL A 419 -22.45 2.39 17.17
CA VAL A 419 -23.07 1.45 18.12
C VAL A 419 -24.13 2.13 18.97
N THR A 420 -23.95 3.41 19.32
CA THR A 420 -24.88 4.15 20.19
C THR A 420 -26.15 4.52 19.41
N LEU A 421 -27.33 4.17 19.95
CA LEU A 421 -28.61 4.45 19.28
C LEU A 421 -28.84 5.96 19.08
N ASP A 422 -28.47 6.79 20.07
CA ASP A 422 -28.65 8.24 20.02
C ASP A 422 -27.84 8.88 18.87
N ALA A 423 -26.56 8.52 18.72
CA ALA A 423 -25.74 9.05 17.62
C ALA A 423 -26.17 8.48 16.27
N LYS A 424 -26.63 7.21 16.23
CA LYS A 424 -27.09 6.54 15.00
C LYS A 424 -28.32 7.21 14.39
N GLU A 425 -29.27 7.64 15.20
CA GLU A 425 -30.47 8.38 14.74
C GLU A 425 -30.11 9.80 14.29
N LYS A 426 -29.20 10.46 15.03
CA LYS A 426 -28.83 11.87 14.81
C LYS A 426 -27.68 12.10 13.83
N VAL A 427 -27.21 11.09 13.07
CA VAL A 427 -26.04 11.23 12.18
C VAL A 427 -26.18 12.40 11.20
N ALA A 428 -27.32 12.52 10.52
CA ALA A 428 -27.53 13.56 9.52
C ALA A 428 -27.55 14.96 10.14
N GLU A 429 -28.29 15.12 11.25
CA GLU A 429 -28.36 16.38 12.01
C GLU A 429 -26.99 16.77 12.56
N SER A 430 -26.26 15.82 13.13
CA SER A 430 -24.93 16.04 13.71
C SER A 430 -23.89 16.41 12.65
N LEU A 431 -23.96 15.82 11.45
CA LEU A 431 -23.10 16.20 10.32
C LEU A 431 -23.42 17.62 9.82
N GLU A 432 -24.69 18.02 9.82
CA GLU A 432 -25.08 19.38 9.46
C GLU A 432 -24.57 20.41 10.49
N LEU A 433 -24.72 20.13 11.79
CA LEU A 433 -24.16 20.95 12.87
C LEU A 433 -22.63 20.98 12.82
N LEU A 434 -22.03 19.81 12.55
CA LEU A 434 -20.69 19.56 12.01
C LEU A 434 -20.22 20.69 11.09
N ASN A 435 -20.85 20.70 9.92
CA ASN A 435 -20.51 21.58 8.82
C ASN A 435 -20.70 23.08 9.14
N ARG A 436 -21.59 23.41 10.08
CA ARG A 436 -21.80 24.81 10.53
C ARG A 436 -20.70 25.30 11.47
N ARG A 437 -19.98 24.40 12.16
CA ARG A 437 -19.01 24.71 13.22
C ARG A 437 -17.56 24.47 12.82
N LEU A 438 -17.33 23.43 12.03
CA LEU A 438 -16.01 23.00 11.56
C LEU A 438 -16.06 22.78 10.05
N PRO A 439 -14.98 23.12 9.32
CA PRO A 439 -14.87 22.85 7.90
C PRO A 439 -14.69 21.34 7.67
N ILE A 440 -15.81 20.62 7.58
CA ILE A 440 -15.82 19.23 7.12
C ILE A 440 -15.87 19.26 5.59
N THR A 441 -14.99 18.49 4.96
CA THR A 441 -14.96 18.40 3.51
C THR A 441 -16.02 17.41 3.04
N LYS A 442 -16.93 17.87 2.17
CA LYS A 442 -17.92 17.03 1.50
C LYS A 442 -17.43 16.73 0.09
N SER A 443 -17.26 15.45 -0.21
CA SER A 443 -16.96 14.93 -1.54
C SER A 443 -18.18 14.23 -2.13
N ASN A 444 -18.15 13.93 -3.43
CA ASN A 444 -19.18 13.10 -4.08
C ASN A 444 -19.28 11.70 -3.46
N THR A 445 -18.21 11.24 -2.79
CA THR A 445 -18.08 9.90 -2.20
C THR A 445 -18.40 9.87 -0.69
N GLY A 446 -18.60 11.02 -0.04
CA GLY A 446 -18.89 11.09 1.39
C GLY A 446 -18.20 12.25 2.11
N PHE A 447 -18.16 12.18 3.43
CA PHE A 447 -17.56 13.20 4.30
C PHE A 447 -16.14 12.81 4.74
N THR A 448 -15.25 13.80 4.82
CA THR A 448 -13.87 13.65 5.33
C THR A 448 -13.49 14.80 6.24
N LEU A 449 -12.60 14.51 7.19
CA LEU A 449 -11.94 15.53 7.99
C LEU A 449 -10.70 16.06 7.27
N GLN A 450 -10.44 17.34 7.49
CA GLN A 450 -9.17 17.95 7.12
C GLN A 450 -8.02 17.31 7.91
N ALA A 451 -6.81 17.31 7.33
CA ALA A 451 -5.66 16.59 7.89
C ALA A 451 -5.34 16.99 9.34
N VAL A 452 -5.24 18.29 9.64
CA VAL A 452 -5.00 18.80 11.01
C VAL A 452 -6.07 18.37 12.01
N LEU A 453 -7.35 18.42 11.61
CA LEU A 453 -8.46 17.97 12.46
C LEU A 453 -8.37 16.45 12.70
N SER A 454 -8.06 15.67 11.66
CA SER A 454 -7.93 14.21 11.78
C SER A 454 -6.82 13.81 12.75
N GLU A 455 -5.65 14.43 12.66
CA GLU A 455 -4.51 14.14 13.55
C GLU A 455 -4.81 14.57 15.00
N TYR A 456 -5.46 15.71 15.20
CA TYR A 456 -5.91 16.14 16.54
C TYR A 456 -6.94 15.17 17.14
N MET A 457 -7.95 14.76 16.36
CA MET A 457 -8.96 13.80 16.82
C MET A 457 -8.33 12.45 17.16
N ILE A 458 -7.37 11.98 16.35
CA ILE A 458 -6.62 10.76 16.67
C ILE A 458 -5.81 10.93 17.97
N GLU A 459 -5.17 12.09 18.19
CA GLU A 459 -4.44 12.33 19.43
C GLU A 459 -5.36 12.24 20.66
N GLN A 460 -6.56 12.84 20.60
CA GLN A 460 -7.56 12.76 21.67
C GLN A 460 -8.08 11.33 21.86
N LEU A 461 -8.32 10.60 20.77
CA LEU A 461 -8.72 9.19 20.80
C LEU A 461 -7.67 8.35 21.54
N ILE A 462 -6.40 8.50 21.16
CA ILE A 462 -5.26 7.79 21.78
C ILE A 462 -5.21 8.10 23.28
N GLN A 463 -5.30 9.37 23.68
CA GLN A 463 -5.27 9.75 25.09
C GLN A 463 -6.41 9.09 25.88
N GLN A 464 -7.62 9.07 25.32
CA GLN A 464 -8.78 8.48 25.97
C GLN A 464 -8.68 6.95 26.07
N VAL A 465 -8.23 6.28 25.01
CA VAL A 465 -7.99 4.82 25.01
C VAL A 465 -6.92 4.44 26.04
N CYS A 466 -5.82 5.20 26.13
CA CYS A 466 -4.79 4.97 27.14
C CYS A 466 -5.36 5.09 28.57
N ARG A 467 -6.22 6.08 28.85
CA ARG A 467 -6.89 6.22 30.15
C ARG A 467 -7.84 5.06 30.44
N GLU A 468 -8.57 4.59 29.43
CA GLU A 468 -9.49 3.46 29.55
C GLU A 468 -8.75 2.15 29.86
N ILE A 469 -7.65 1.87 29.16
CA ILE A 469 -6.81 0.69 29.43
C ILE A 469 -6.23 0.74 30.85
N LYS A 470 -5.72 1.90 31.29
CA LYS A 470 -5.19 2.08 32.65
C LYS A 470 -6.25 1.86 33.74
N SER A 471 -7.50 2.25 33.46
CA SER A 471 -8.62 2.14 34.42
C SER A 471 -9.47 0.89 34.25
N ALA A 472 -9.14 0.00 33.30
CA ALA A 472 -9.93 -1.17 32.91
C ALA A 472 -11.41 -0.84 32.56
N LYS A 473 -11.63 0.28 31.87
CA LYS A 473 -12.93 0.69 31.32
C LYS A 473 -12.94 0.50 29.79
N SER A 474 -14.13 0.48 29.20
CA SER A 474 -14.30 0.21 27.76
C SER A 474 -15.46 1.01 27.16
N ASN A 475 -15.40 2.34 27.23
CA ASN A 475 -16.42 3.18 26.63
C ASN A 475 -16.08 3.43 25.15
N VAL A 476 -14.99 4.16 24.89
CA VAL A 476 -14.49 4.41 23.53
C VAL A 476 -14.02 3.12 22.87
N LEU A 477 -13.40 2.23 23.64
CA LEU A 477 -13.01 0.90 23.14
C LEU A 477 -14.21 0.05 22.68
N ASN A 478 -15.43 0.34 23.15
CA ASN A 478 -16.64 -0.37 22.71
C ASN A 478 -17.35 0.33 21.55
N SER A 479 -17.28 1.66 21.46
CA SER A 479 -18.00 2.42 20.45
C SER A 479 -17.23 2.63 19.15
N HIS A 480 -15.89 2.62 19.18
CA HIS A 480 -15.04 2.82 18.01
C HIS A 480 -14.09 1.65 17.81
N THR A 481 -13.72 1.41 16.55
CA THR A 481 -12.62 0.49 16.23
C THR A 481 -11.28 1.24 16.17
N LEU A 482 -10.19 0.57 16.54
CA LEU A 482 -8.84 1.10 16.40
C LEU A 482 -8.24 0.83 15.00
N ILE A 483 -8.67 -0.27 14.38
CA ILE A 483 -8.34 -0.63 13.00
C ILE A 483 -9.57 -1.19 12.30
N GLU A 484 -9.66 -0.98 10.99
CA GLU A 484 -10.74 -1.56 10.19
C GLU A 484 -10.21 -2.78 9.43
N ALA A 485 -10.62 -3.97 9.85
CA ALA A 485 -10.11 -5.26 9.37
C ALA A 485 -10.38 -5.48 7.88
N GLU A 486 -11.50 -5.02 7.34
CA GLU A 486 -11.87 -5.21 5.91
C GLU A 486 -11.41 -4.08 4.97
N THR A 487 -10.74 -3.05 5.48
CA THR A 487 -10.28 -1.94 4.63
C THR A 487 -9.07 -2.31 3.78
N LYS A 488 -8.70 -1.43 2.83
CA LYS A 488 -7.50 -1.60 2.01
C LYS A 488 -6.27 -1.70 2.90
N ASP A 489 -5.34 -2.59 2.57
CA ASP A 489 -4.22 -2.89 3.48
C ASP A 489 -3.33 -1.68 3.76
N PHE A 490 -3.09 -0.79 2.79
CA PHE A 490 -2.30 0.42 3.03
C PHE A 490 -3.00 1.38 4.03
N VAL A 491 -4.34 1.42 4.04
CA VAL A 491 -5.11 2.21 5.02
C VAL A 491 -4.95 1.57 6.40
N ARG A 492 -5.09 0.24 6.48
CA ARG A 492 -4.92 -0.51 7.73
C ARG A 492 -3.51 -0.37 8.31
N GLU A 493 -2.47 -0.47 7.50
CA GLU A 493 -1.08 -0.24 7.94
C GLU A 493 -0.86 1.21 8.40
N SER A 494 -1.51 2.18 7.74
CA SER A 494 -1.54 3.56 8.21
C SER A 494 -2.24 3.70 9.57
N GLN A 495 -3.40 3.04 9.78
CA GLN A 495 -4.12 3.00 11.05
C GLN A 495 -3.27 2.36 12.16
N LYS A 496 -2.60 1.23 11.88
CA LYS A 496 -1.66 0.60 12.83
C LYS A 496 -0.54 1.56 13.22
N ARG A 497 0.05 2.25 12.25
CA ARG A 497 1.18 3.17 12.48
C ARG A 497 0.78 4.42 13.25
N VAL A 498 -0.42 4.99 12.99
CA VAL A 498 -0.83 6.30 13.54
C VAL A 498 -1.71 6.17 14.79
N ILE A 499 -2.45 5.06 14.95
CA ILE A 499 -3.33 4.83 16.10
C ILE A 499 -2.71 3.79 17.04
N MET A 500 -2.48 2.56 16.56
CA MET A 500 -2.10 1.45 17.44
C MET A 500 -0.70 1.57 18.03
N LYS A 501 0.33 1.77 17.19
CA LYS A 501 1.73 1.89 17.65
C LYS A 501 1.89 3.04 18.66
N PRO A 502 1.29 4.23 18.46
CA PRO A 502 1.34 5.30 19.45
C PRO A 502 0.61 4.99 20.76
N ILE A 503 -0.50 4.24 20.74
CA ILE A 503 -1.16 3.76 21.96
C ILE A 503 -0.20 2.85 22.74
N ILE A 504 0.38 1.85 22.07
CA ILE A 504 1.31 0.91 22.68
C ILE A 504 2.53 1.67 23.24
N ASN A 505 3.17 2.51 22.43
CA ASN A 505 4.35 3.27 22.85
C ASN A 505 4.06 4.17 24.06
N LYS A 506 2.92 4.88 24.11
CA LYS A 506 2.55 5.73 25.25
C LYS A 506 2.29 4.91 26.51
N ILE A 507 1.67 3.75 26.40
CA ILE A 507 1.41 2.90 27.58
C ILE A 507 2.70 2.24 28.05
N SER A 508 3.54 1.75 27.13
CA SER A 508 4.83 1.11 27.43
C SER A 508 5.85 2.08 28.05
N GLN A 509 5.78 3.39 27.75
CA GLN A 509 6.61 4.40 28.41
C GLN A 509 6.29 4.58 29.91
N GLU A 510 5.04 4.32 30.30
CA GLU A 510 4.56 4.55 31.66
C GLU A 510 4.44 3.25 32.47
N ILE A 511 4.22 2.11 31.81
CA ILE A 511 3.83 0.85 32.43
C ILE A 511 4.49 -0.33 31.69
N ASN A 512 4.90 -1.37 32.43
CA ASN A 512 5.46 -2.59 31.85
C ASN A 512 4.42 -3.39 31.03
N GLU A 513 4.84 -4.02 29.92
CA GLU A 513 3.98 -4.76 28.97
C GLU A 513 3.13 -5.84 29.65
N ILE A 514 3.68 -6.56 30.64
CA ILE A 514 2.97 -7.59 31.41
C ILE A 514 1.71 -7.02 32.09
N PHE A 515 1.80 -5.79 32.60
CA PHE A 515 0.67 -5.16 33.26
C PHE A 515 -0.39 -4.70 32.26
N ILE A 516 0.01 -4.28 31.05
CA ILE A 516 -0.91 -3.94 29.97
C ILE A 516 -1.76 -5.16 29.62
N THR A 517 -1.13 -6.32 29.37
CA THR A 517 -1.82 -7.58 29.08
C THR A 517 -2.79 -7.95 30.20
N LYS A 518 -2.39 -7.76 31.48
CA LYS A 518 -3.28 -8.00 32.63
C LYS A 518 -4.52 -7.08 32.64
N GLN A 519 -4.37 -5.81 32.31
CA GLN A 519 -5.51 -4.88 32.23
C GLN A 519 -6.43 -5.19 31.05
N LEU A 520 -5.86 -5.53 29.89
CA LEU A 520 -6.63 -5.96 28.73
C LEU A 520 -7.44 -7.22 29.02
N ASN A 521 -6.86 -8.20 29.72
CA ASN A 521 -7.56 -9.41 30.16
C ASN A 521 -8.69 -9.08 31.15
N LYS A 522 -8.48 -8.10 32.04
CA LYS A 522 -9.53 -7.62 32.94
C LYS A 522 -10.69 -6.97 32.18
N ILE A 523 -10.42 -6.25 31.09
CA ILE A 523 -11.45 -5.66 30.22
C ILE A 523 -12.26 -6.75 29.51
N ILE A 524 -11.61 -7.81 29.01
CA ILE A 524 -12.29 -8.98 28.40
C ILE A 524 -13.26 -9.61 29.41
N LEU A 525 -12.78 -9.93 30.62
CA LEU A 525 -13.59 -10.51 31.69
C LEU A 525 -14.78 -9.62 32.10
N CYS A 526 -14.58 -8.30 32.12
CA CYS A 526 -15.67 -7.37 32.43
C CYS A 526 -16.72 -7.32 31.29
N THR A 527 -16.28 -7.45 30.05
CA THR A 527 -17.17 -7.47 28.87
C THR A 527 -18.00 -8.75 28.82
N GLN A 528 -17.40 -9.92 29.11
CA GLN A 528 -18.11 -11.19 29.22
C GLN A 528 -19.25 -11.12 30.25
N LYS A 529 -19.00 -10.53 31.42
CA LYS A 529 -20.04 -10.37 32.46
C LYS A 529 -21.21 -9.49 32.03
N LYS A 530 -20.98 -8.53 31.12
CA LYS A 530 -22.01 -7.60 30.65
C LYS A 530 -22.89 -8.16 29.52
N ASN A 531 -22.49 -9.27 28.87
CA ASN A 531 -23.21 -9.87 27.72
C ASN A 531 -23.65 -8.82 26.68
N LEU A 532 -22.74 -7.91 26.31
CA LEU A 532 -23.02 -6.92 25.28
C LEU A 532 -23.25 -7.62 23.93
N LYS A 533 -24.41 -7.36 23.31
CA LYS A 533 -24.78 -7.95 22.00
C LYS A 533 -24.02 -7.33 20.82
N SER A 534 -23.46 -6.14 20.99
CA SER A 534 -22.76 -5.36 19.96
C SER A 534 -21.65 -4.53 20.59
N GLY A 535 -20.47 -4.51 19.97
CA GLY A 535 -19.34 -3.76 20.50
C GLY A 535 -17.99 -4.10 19.87
N TYR A 536 -17.09 -3.10 19.84
CA TYR A 536 -15.73 -3.21 19.31
C TYR A 536 -14.67 -3.64 20.33
N THR A 537 -15.03 -3.80 21.62
CA THR A 537 -14.04 -3.99 22.69
C THR A 537 -13.19 -5.24 22.48
N ALA A 538 -13.79 -6.40 22.22
CA ALA A 538 -13.03 -7.63 22.06
C ALA A 538 -12.11 -7.58 20.83
N GLY A 539 -12.61 -7.08 19.69
CA GLY A 539 -11.80 -6.92 18.48
C GLY A 539 -10.62 -5.96 18.69
N ASN A 540 -10.84 -4.83 19.35
CA ASN A 540 -9.77 -3.88 19.68
C ASN A 540 -8.71 -4.48 20.60
N VAL A 541 -9.12 -5.24 21.62
CA VAL A 541 -8.18 -5.90 22.53
C VAL A 541 -7.35 -6.96 21.79
N ILE A 542 -7.99 -7.81 20.97
CA ILE A 542 -7.31 -8.79 20.13
C ILE A 542 -6.29 -8.11 19.21
N ASN A 543 -6.70 -7.04 18.53
CA ASN A 543 -5.83 -6.29 17.64
C ASN A 543 -4.62 -5.71 18.39
N LEU A 544 -4.82 -5.12 19.57
CA LEU A 544 -3.75 -4.58 20.42
C LEU A 544 -2.76 -5.65 20.88
N LEU A 545 -3.26 -6.79 21.37
CA LEU A 545 -2.43 -7.93 21.79
C LEU A 545 -1.61 -8.47 20.62
N ASN A 546 -2.24 -8.61 19.45
CA ASN A 546 -1.57 -9.04 18.22
C ASN A 546 -0.47 -8.05 17.80
N CYS A 547 -0.73 -6.74 17.82
CA CYS A 547 0.28 -5.72 17.52
C CYS A 547 1.45 -5.68 18.53
N MET A 548 1.24 -6.15 19.76
CA MET A 548 2.30 -6.33 20.76
C MET A 548 3.07 -7.66 20.59
N GLY A 549 2.64 -8.54 19.69
CA GLY A 549 3.24 -9.87 19.51
C GLY A 549 2.92 -10.85 20.66
N VAL A 550 1.84 -10.61 21.41
CA VAL A 550 1.40 -11.52 22.47
C VAL A 550 0.72 -12.73 21.84
N ASP A 551 1.15 -13.93 22.25
CA ASP A 551 0.49 -15.18 21.87
C ASP A 551 -0.92 -15.23 22.46
N LEU A 552 -1.91 -15.43 21.59
CA LEU A 552 -3.34 -15.50 21.94
C LEU A 552 -3.79 -16.92 22.27
N SER A 553 -2.90 -17.90 22.22
CA SER A 553 -3.22 -19.29 22.54
C SER A 553 -3.88 -19.44 23.91
N ASP A 554 -4.87 -20.32 24.02
CA ASP A 554 -5.63 -20.62 25.24
C ASP A 554 -6.50 -19.47 25.81
N TYR A 555 -6.70 -18.36 25.07
CA TYR A 555 -7.60 -17.29 25.51
C TYR A 555 -9.09 -17.69 25.45
N ASP A 556 -9.90 -17.15 26.36
CA ASP A 556 -11.35 -17.32 26.36
C ASP A 556 -12.08 -16.03 25.93
N PHE A 557 -12.69 -16.07 24.76
CA PHE A 557 -13.55 -15.03 24.18
C PHE A 557 -15.00 -15.49 24.01
N SER A 558 -15.40 -16.55 24.71
CA SER A 558 -16.75 -17.11 24.60
C SER A 558 -17.83 -16.09 25.00
N ARG A 559 -18.97 -16.12 24.31
CA ARG A 559 -20.16 -15.29 24.55
C ARG A 559 -19.94 -13.77 24.43
N ILE A 560 -18.95 -13.32 23.66
CA ILE A 560 -18.68 -11.89 23.40
C ILE A 560 -18.94 -11.54 21.92
N SER A 561 -19.33 -10.29 21.64
CA SER A 561 -19.31 -9.72 20.29
C SER A 561 -17.89 -9.29 19.88
N ILE A 562 -17.38 -9.82 18.77
CA ILE A 562 -16.04 -9.59 18.24
C ILE A 562 -16.15 -8.87 16.89
N TRP A 563 -16.14 -7.55 16.93
CA TRP A 563 -16.25 -6.71 15.73
C TRP A 563 -14.88 -6.22 15.28
N GLN A 564 -14.61 -6.24 13.96
CA GLN A 564 -13.39 -5.70 13.34
C GLN A 564 -12.08 -6.33 13.87
N ALA A 565 -12.10 -7.62 14.24
CA ALA A 565 -10.87 -8.33 14.60
C ALA A 565 -10.09 -8.71 13.33
N TYR A 566 -8.80 -8.35 13.30
CA TYR A 566 -7.88 -8.76 12.24
C TYR A 566 -7.04 -9.95 12.70
N LEU A 567 -7.48 -11.15 12.34
CA LEU A 567 -6.98 -12.45 12.78
C LEU A 567 -6.18 -13.20 11.69
N GLN A 568 -5.90 -12.55 10.57
CA GLN A 568 -5.11 -13.12 9.48
C GLN A 568 -3.63 -13.24 9.89
N GLY A 569 -3.08 -14.45 9.80
CA GLY A 569 -1.72 -14.79 10.20
C GLY A 569 -1.50 -14.92 11.71
N VAL A 570 -2.58 -14.93 12.51
CA VAL A 570 -2.51 -15.04 13.97
C VAL A 570 -2.72 -16.50 14.40
N SER A 571 -1.90 -17.00 15.33
CA SER A 571 -2.15 -18.28 15.98
C SER A 571 -3.27 -18.15 17.02
N LEU A 572 -4.34 -18.93 16.87
CA LEU A 572 -5.48 -19.01 17.80
C LEU A 572 -5.61 -20.45 18.33
N PHE A 573 -4.48 -21.05 18.68
CA PHE A 573 -4.41 -22.40 19.22
C PHE A 573 -5.24 -22.50 20.51
N ARG A 574 -6.21 -23.43 20.54
CA ARG A 574 -7.12 -23.69 21.67
C ARG A 574 -7.88 -22.47 22.20
N VAL A 575 -8.09 -21.45 21.37
CA VAL A 575 -8.87 -20.27 21.75
C VAL A 575 -10.35 -20.59 21.77
N ASN A 576 -11.06 -20.13 22.79
CA ASN A 576 -12.50 -20.36 22.93
C ASN A 576 -13.33 -19.20 22.38
N PHE A 577 -14.01 -19.41 21.25
CA PHE A 577 -14.96 -18.48 20.64
C PHE A 577 -16.41 -18.97 20.72
N ALA A 578 -16.71 -19.94 21.59
CA ALA A 578 -18.05 -20.51 21.68
C ALA A 578 -19.13 -19.43 21.93
N HIS A 579 -20.21 -19.46 21.14
CA HIS A 579 -21.33 -18.53 21.19
C HIS A 579 -20.95 -17.04 21.04
N SER A 580 -19.81 -16.74 20.42
CA SER A 580 -19.41 -15.37 20.09
C SER A 580 -20.12 -14.86 18.82
N ASN A 581 -20.16 -13.55 18.63
CA ASN A 581 -20.74 -12.92 17.44
C ASN A 581 -19.69 -12.12 16.67
N PHE A 582 -19.33 -12.56 15.47
CA PHE A 582 -18.36 -11.90 14.60
C PHE A 582 -19.05 -10.88 13.68
N PHE A 583 -18.44 -9.71 13.52
CA PHE A 583 -18.89 -8.73 12.54
C PHE A 583 -17.70 -8.06 11.86
N LYS A 584 -17.61 -8.21 10.52
CA LYS A 584 -16.52 -7.67 9.69
C LYS A 584 -15.11 -8.02 10.22
N SER A 585 -14.95 -9.26 10.68
CA SER A 585 -13.68 -9.79 11.17
C SER A 585 -13.02 -10.65 10.10
N VAL A 586 -11.70 -10.57 9.97
CA VAL A 586 -10.92 -11.21 8.89
C VAL A 586 -10.07 -12.34 9.48
N PHE A 587 -10.20 -13.54 8.91
CA PHE A 587 -9.45 -14.73 9.30
C PHE A 587 -8.44 -15.15 8.23
N THR A 588 -7.49 -15.99 8.63
CA THR A 588 -6.57 -16.66 7.70
C THR A 588 -7.34 -17.59 6.76
N GLN A 589 -7.00 -17.58 5.48
CA GLN A 589 -7.61 -18.45 4.48
C GLN A 589 -6.72 -19.69 4.26
N THR A 590 -7.25 -20.74 3.64
CA THR A 590 -6.48 -21.97 3.32
C THR A 590 -5.93 -21.88 1.90
N PHE A 591 -5.01 -20.96 1.61
CA PHE A 591 -4.26 -20.99 0.35
C PHE A 591 -2.99 -21.83 0.49
N GLY A 592 -2.69 -22.64 -0.52
CA GLY A 592 -1.35 -23.17 -0.75
C GLY A 592 -0.48 -22.16 -1.50
N ASN A 593 0.67 -22.60 -1.99
CA ASN A 593 1.44 -21.77 -2.92
C ASN A 593 0.60 -21.52 -4.17
N ILE A 594 0.62 -20.28 -4.66
CA ILE A 594 -0.18 -19.89 -5.80
C ILE A 594 0.69 -20.00 -7.04
N ALA A 595 0.31 -20.92 -7.92
CA ALA A 595 1.00 -21.18 -9.16
C ALA A 595 0.43 -20.34 -10.32
N SER A 596 -0.89 -20.08 -10.32
CA SER A 596 -1.57 -19.32 -11.38
C SER A 596 -2.68 -18.42 -10.83
N VAL A 597 -2.88 -17.27 -11.48
CA VAL A 597 -3.96 -16.31 -11.18
C VAL A 597 -4.47 -15.69 -12.46
N GLN A 598 -5.79 -15.57 -12.60
CA GLN A 598 -6.42 -14.92 -13.74
C GLN A 598 -7.75 -14.26 -13.38
N TYR A 599 -8.00 -13.07 -13.94
CA TYR A 599 -9.31 -12.43 -13.89
C TYR A 599 -10.22 -12.94 -15.02
N SER A 600 -11.52 -13.01 -14.75
CA SER A 600 -12.52 -13.14 -15.81
C SER A 600 -12.55 -11.90 -16.70
N LEU A 601 -12.93 -12.05 -17.97
CA LEU A 601 -13.02 -10.92 -18.91
C LEU A 601 -14.02 -9.85 -18.46
N ASP A 602 -15.05 -10.21 -17.71
CA ASP A 602 -16.01 -9.26 -17.14
C ASP A 602 -15.53 -8.57 -15.85
N GLY A 603 -14.36 -8.98 -15.31
CA GLY A 603 -13.81 -8.48 -14.06
C GLY A 603 -14.60 -8.83 -12.79
N ARG A 604 -15.57 -9.74 -12.87
CA ARG A 604 -16.40 -10.18 -11.71
C ARG A 604 -15.68 -11.21 -10.84
N PHE A 605 -14.89 -12.09 -11.45
CA PHE A 605 -14.25 -13.22 -10.79
C PHE A 605 -12.73 -13.18 -10.91
N LEU A 606 -12.08 -13.80 -9.93
CA LEU A 606 -10.65 -14.04 -9.89
C LEU A 606 -10.44 -15.52 -9.57
N ALA A 607 -9.85 -16.26 -10.49
CA ALA A 607 -9.46 -17.65 -10.28
C ALA A 607 -8.02 -17.73 -9.78
N VAL A 608 -7.80 -18.60 -8.79
CA VAL A 608 -6.51 -18.82 -8.13
C VAL A 608 -6.19 -20.32 -8.17
N GLY A 609 -5.13 -20.69 -8.87
CA GLY A 609 -4.64 -22.07 -8.97
C GLY A 609 -3.58 -22.36 -7.93
N HIS A 610 -3.81 -23.41 -7.14
CA HIS A 610 -2.94 -23.79 -6.04
C HIS A 610 -1.99 -24.92 -6.44
N THR A 611 -0.90 -25.06 -5.69
CA THR A 611 -0.03 -26.24 -5.78
C THR A 611 -0.65 -27.51 -5.19
N LYS A 612 -1.68 -27.40 -4.33
CA LYS A 612 -2.35 -28.55 -3.69
C LYS A 612 -3.57 -29.07 -4.47
N ASN A 613 -3.54 -28.92 -5.80
CA ASN A 613 -4.50 -29.50 -6.73
C ASN A 613 -5.94 -28.94 -6.68
N GLU A 614 -6.10 -27.78 -6.03
CA GLU A 614 -7.39 -27.09 -5.94
C GLU A 614 -7.35 -25.76 -6.68
N ILE A 615 -8.50 -25.32 -7.18
CA ILE A 615 -8.69 -23.97 -7.72
C ILE A 615 -9.71 -23.24 -6.85
N SER A 616 -9.37 -22.05 -6.38
CA SER A 616 -10.33 -21.19 -5.67
C SER A 616 -10.85 -20.11 -6.62
N ILE A 617 -12.17 -19.96 -6.67
CA ILE A 617 -12.83 -18.91 -7.42
C ILE A 617 -13.30 -17.86 -6.42
N LEU A 618 -12.83 -16.63 -6.62
CA LEU A 618 -13.07 -15.51 -5.74
C LEU A 618 -13.86 -14.43 -6.46
N GLN A 619 -14.67 -13.68 -5.73
CA GLN A 619 -15.28 -12.47 -6.25
C GLN A 619 -14.23 -11.34 -6.27
N ALA A 620 -14.04 -10.69 -7.42
CA ALA A 620 -12.99 -9.68 -7.62
C ALA A 620 -13.19 -8.37 -6.83
N SER A 621 -14.43 -8.08 -6.40
CA SER A 621 -14.78 -6.85 -5.67
C SER A 621 -14.36 -6.89 -4.20
N ASN A 622 -14.69 -7.97 -3.50
CA ASN A 622 -14.50 -8.13 -2.06
C ASN A 622 -13.55 -9.29 -1.70
N GLY A 623 -13.08 -10.07 -2.67
CA GLY A 623 -12.22 -11.24 -2.46
C GLY A 623 -12.83 -12.34 -1.60
N GLN A 624 -14.16 -12.45 -1.56
CA GLN A 624 -14.85 -13.57 -0.94
C GLN A 624 -14.78 -14.79 -1.85
N GLN A 625 -14.62 -15.96 -1.24
CA GLN A 625 -14.58 -17.22 -1.95
C GLN A 625 -15.99 -17.67 -2.33
N ILE A 626 -16.18 -17.99 -3.60
CA ILE A 626 -17.46 -18.43 -4.16
C ILE A 626 -17.50 -19.96 -4.20
N SER A 627 -16.46 -20.57 -4.80
CA SER A 627 -16.40 -22.01 -5.02
C SER A 627 -14.95 -22.52 -4.96
N ILE A 628 -14.80 -23.82 -4.73
CA ILE A 628 -13.52 -24.55 -4.80
C ILE A 628 -13.69 -25.68 -5.80
N CYS A 629 -12.82 -25.72 -6.81
CA CYS A 629 -12.74 -26.81 -7.76
C CYS A 629 -11.74 -27.85 -7.24
N ARG A 630 -12.22 -29.07 -6.99
CA ARG A 630 -11.40 -30.20 -6.52
C ARG A 630 -11.43 -31.31 -7.56
N GLY A 631 -10.26 -31.81 -7.97
CA GLY A 631 -10.20 -32.97 -8.86
C GLY A 631 -8.90 -33.17 -9.64
N HIS A 632 -7.97 -32.21 -9.63
CA HIS A 632 -6.60 -32.46 -10.08
C HIS A 632 -5.83 -33.31 -9.06
N SER A 633 -4.76 -33.97 -9.50
CA SER A 633 -3.86 -34.74 -8.62
C SER A 633 -2.46 -34.13 -8.49
N SER A 634 -2.22 -32.99 -9.13
CA SER A 634 -0.97 -32.23 -9.02
C SER A 634 -1.17 -30.72 -9.23
N TRP A 635 -0.08 -29.96 -9.22
CA TRP A 635 -0.03 -28.49 -9.28
C TRP A 635 -0.77 -27.93 -10.49
N ILE A 636 -1.51 -26.84 -10.30
CA ILE A 636 -2.23 -26.15 -11.38
C ILE A 636 -1.32 -25.08 -12.00
N GLN A 637 -0.70 -25.41 -13.12
CA GLN A 637 0.32 -24.59 -13.79
C GLN A 637 -0.26 -23.37 -14.50
N SER A 638 -1.49 -23.49 -15.01
CA SER A 638 -2.16 -22.44 -15.77
C SER A 638 -3.67 -22.61 -15.70
N ILE A 639 -4.36 -21.48 -15.71
CA ILE A 639 -5.82 -21.38 -15.73
C ILE A 639 -6.17 -20.44 -16.89
N ALA A 640 -7.35 -20.60 -17.49
CA ALA A 640 -7.94 -19.64 -18.42
C ALA A 640 -9.46 -19.62 -18.25
N PHE A 641 -10.08 -18.44 -18.35
CA PHE A 641 -11.54 -18.31 -18.45
C PHE A 641 -11.98 -18.39 -19.91
N SER A 642 -13.14 -18.97 -20.15
CA SER A 642 -13.84 -18.85 -21.43
C SER A 642 -14.25 -17.38 -21.69
N PRO A 643 -14.43 -16.98 -22.97
CA PRO A 643 -14.87 -15.63 -23.31
C PRO A 643 -16.18 -15.18 -22.66
N ASP A 644 -17.10 -16.12 -22.39
CA ASP A 644 -18.36 -15.88 -21.68
C ASP A 644 -18.23 -15.78 -20.14
N GLY A 645 -17.09 -16.22 -19.58
CA GLY A 645 -16.80 -16.24 -18.15
C GLY A 645 -17.55 -17.31 -17.34
N GLU A 646 -18.28 -18.23 -17.99
CA GLU A 646 -19.04 -19.30 -17.30
C GLU A 646 -18.20 -20.57 -17.08
N THR A 647 -17.22 -20.82 -17.96
CA THR A 647 -16.35 -21.99 -17.93
C THR A 647 -14.91 -21.61 -17.59
N LEU A 648 -14.24 -22.45 -16.82
CA LEU A 648 -12.83 -22.32 -16.49
C LEU A 648 -12.06 -23.55 -17.00
N ALA A 649 -10.97 -23.34 -17.74
CA ALA A 649 -10.04 -24.40 -18.08
C ALA A 649 -8.81 -24.35 -17.16
N SER A 650 -8.34 -25.50 -16.73
CA SER A 650 -7.11 -25.63 -15.95
C SER A 650 -6.17 -26.66 -16.54
N ALA A 651 -4.89 -26.32 -16.57
CA ALA A 651 -3.78 -27.20 -16.93
C ALA A 651 -2.99 -27.59 -15.67
N SER A 652 -2.71 -28.87 -15.52
CA SER A 652 -1.99 -29.40 -14.36
C SER A 652 -0.76 -30.21 -14.72
N GLU A 653 0.13 -30.29 -13.74
CA GLU A 653 1.30 -31.16 -13.72
C GLU A 653 0.93 -32.65 -13.72
N ASP A 654 -0.33 -33.01 -13.48
CA ASP A 654 -0.84 -34.39 -13.63
C ASP A 654 -0.98 -34.83 -15.10
N GLY A 655 -0.75 -33.93 -16.06
CA GLY A 655 -0.84 -34.22 -17.49
C GLY A 655 -2.24 -34.06 -18.07
N THR A 656 -3.21 -33.60 -17.27
CA THR A 656 -4.62 -33.44 -17.66
C THR A 656 -5.01 -31.97 -17.82
N ILE A 657 -6.04 -31.75 -18.63
CA ILE A 657 -6.75 -30.46 -18.72
C ILE A 657 -8.17 -30.71 -18.22
N LYS A 658 -8.68 -29.86 -17.34
CA LYS A 658 -10.05 -29.97 -16.81
C LYS A 658 -10.84 -28.71 -17.09
N LEU A 659 -12.13 -28.90 -17.36
CA LEU A 659 -13.10 -27.83 -17.50
C LEU A 659 -14.00 -27.80 -16.27
N TRP A 660 -14.29 -26.60 -15.80
CA TRP A 660 -15.05 -26.36 -14.58
C TRP A 660 -16.14 -25.34 -14.82
N GLU A 661 -17.27 -25.55 -14.15
CA GLU A 661 -18.30 -24.52 -14.04
C GLU A 661 -17.93 -23.52 -12.93
N VAL A 662 -17.88 -22.23 -13.27
CA VAL A 662 -17.37 -21.18 -12.37
C VAL A 662 -18.22 -21.02 -11.10
N GLN A 663 -19.55 -21.13 -11.22
CA GLN A 663 -20.45 -20.93 -10.06
C GLN A 663 -20.45 -22.09 -9.08
N SER A 664 -20.52 -23.33 -9.57
CA SER A 664 -20.62 -24.53 -8.72
C SER A 664 -19.25 -25.06 -8.29
N GLY A 665 -18.20 -24.82 -9.09
CA GLY A 665 -16.90 -25.49 -8.96
C GLY A 665 -16.93 -26.96 -9.39
N GLY A 666 -18.00 -27.41 -10.04
CA GLY A 666 -18.13 -28.77 -10.56
C GLY A 666 -17.24 -29.01 -11.77
N CYS A 667 -16.62 -30.20 -11.84
CA CYS A 667 -15.86 -30.62 -13.01
C CYS A 667 -16.84 -31.03 -14.12
N LEU A 668 -16.77 -30.34 -15.27
CA LEU A 668 -17.59 -30.61 -16.44
C LEU A 668 -16.98 -31.74 -17.29
N GLU A 669 -15.69 -31.61 -17.61
CA GLU A 669 -14.97 -32.45 -18.57
C GLU A 669 -13.51 -32.64 -18.12
N THR A 670 -12.92 -33.80 -18.42
CA THR A 670 -11.50 -34.10 -18.20
C THR A 670 -10.87 -34.57 -19.50
N ILE A 671 -10.03 -33.71 -20.08
CA ILE A 671 -9.38 -33.93 -21.36
C ILE A 671 -8.02 -34.61 -21.12
N LEU A 672 -7.84 -35.78 -21.72
CA LEU A 672 -6.64 -36.62 -21.63
C LEU A 672 -5.98 -36.71 -23.01
N GLY A 673 -4.65 -36.59 -23.07
CA GLY A 673 -3.90 -36.89 -24.29
C GLY A 673 -2.50 -36.26 -24.41
N HIS A 674 -2.07 -35.45 -23.44
CA HIS A 674 -0.66 -35.12 -23.27
C HIS A 674 0.08 -36.23 -22.51
N ASN A 675 1.34 -36.49 -22.90
CA ASN A 675 2.16 -37.55 -22.29
C ASN A 675 3.05 -37.05 -21.15
N ASN A 676 2.97 -35.76 -20.84
CA ASN A 676 3.76 -35.09 -19.83
C ASN A 676 2.97 -33.89 -19.27
N LYS A 677 3.54 -33.24 -18.25
CA LYS A 677 2.98 -32.09 -17.52
C LYS A 677 2.46 -31.02 -18.48
N VAL A 678 1.20 -30.59 -18.31
CA VAL A 678 0.62 -29.49 -19.10
C VAL A 678 0.97 -28.18 -18.40
N SER A 679 1.65 -27.29 -19.13
CA SER A 679 2.24 -26.07 -18.60
C SER A 679 1.36 -24.84 -18.79
N SER A 680 0.56 -24.82 -19.86
CA SER A 680 -0.26 -23.67 -20.23
C SER A 680 -1.53 -24.11 -20.96
N VAL A 681 -2.62 -23.39 -20.71
CA VAL A 681 -3.90 -23.52 -21.41
C VAL A 681 -4.41 -22.14 -21.81
N ALA A 682 -5.04 -22.04 -22.99
CA ALA A 682 -5.65 -20.81 -23.48
C ALA A 682 -6.93 -21.13 -24.25
N PHE A 683 -7.97 -20.32 -24.06
CA PHE A 683 -9.16 -20.33 -24.91
C PHE A 683 -8.92 -19.49 -26.17
N SER A 684 -9.47 -19.92 -27.30
CA SER A 684 -9.63 -19.06 -28.45
C SER A 684 -10.60 -17.93 -28.13
N PRO A 685 -10.38 -16.70 -28.65
CA PRO A 685 -11.31 -15.59 -28.46
C PRO A 685 -12.76 -15.86 -28.93
N ASP A 686 -12.96 -16.78 -29.87
CA ASP A 686 -14.30 -17.25 -30.31
C ASP A 686 -14.95 -18.27 -29.35
N GLY A 687 -14.19 -18.84 -28.41
CA GLY A 687 -14.65 -19.81 -27.42
C GLY A 687 -14.83 -21.24 -27.93
N GLU A 688 -14.48 -21.55 -29.18
CA GLU A 688 -14.71 -22.90 -29.76
C GLU A 688 -13.54 -23.87 -29.50
N ILE A 689 -12.32 -23.34 -29.34
CA ILE A 689 -11.08 -24.12 -29.30
C ILE A 689 -10.31 -23.84 -28.00
N ILE A 690 -9.72 -24.88 -27.42
CA ILE A 690 -8.71 -24.77 -26.37
C ILE A 690 -7.35 -25.14 -26.94
N ALA A 691 -6.34 -24.32 -26.70
CA ALA A 691 -4.94 -24.67 -26.92
C ALA A 691 -4.25 -25.04 -25.62
N SER A 692 -3.41 -26.06 -25.66
CA SER A 692 -2.58 -26.49 -24.55
C SER A 692 -1.13 -26.71 -24.95
N ALA A 693 -0.22 -26.38 -24.04
CA ALA A 693 1.21 -26.65 -24.18
C ALA A 693 1.68 -27.60 -23.07
N SER A 694 2.64 -28.46 -23.41
CA SER A 694 3.14 -29.48 -22.49
C SER A 694 4.66 -29.66 -22.54
N GLY A 695 5.19 -30.24 -21.47
CA GLY A 695 6.55 -30.76 -21.40
C GLY A 695 6.82 -31.94 -22.35
N ASP A 696 5.80 -32.45 -23.06
CA ASP A 696 5.95 -33.43 -24.14
C ASP A 696 6.45 -32.81 -25.46
N GLN A 697 6.78 -31.50 -25.44
CA GLN A 697 7.29 -30.71 -26.58
C GLN A 697 6.24 -30.38 -27.64
N THR A 698 4.96 -30.71 -27.39
CA THR A 698 3.87 -30.48 -28.34
C THR A 698 2.91 -29.39 -27.86
N ILE A 699 2.16 -28.84 -28.82
CA ILE A 699 0.99 -27.99 -28.58
C ILE A 699 -0.22 -28.73 -29.15
N LYS A 700 -1.32 -28.81 -28.41
CA LYS A 700 -2.54 -29.47 -28.88
C LYS A 700 -3.71 -28.51 -28.92
N PHE A 701 -4.58 -28.69 -29.91
CA PHE A 701 -5.87 -28.03 -30.00
C PHE A 701 -6.98 -29.01 -29.68
N TRP A 702 -7.95 -28.54 -28.91
CA TRP A 702 -9.08 -29.33 -28.42
C TRP A 702 -10.37 -28.61 -28.78
N ASN A 703 -11.37 -29.37 -29.20
CA ASN A 703 -12.70 -28.83 -29.40
C ASN A 703 -13.44 -28.79 -28.05
N LEU A 704 -14.02 -27.63 -27.71
CA LEU A 704 -14.68 -27.43 -26.42
C LEU A 704 -15.95 -28.30 -26.27
N GLN A 705 -16.68 -28.57 -27.36
CA GLN A 705 -17.97 -29.26 -27.30
C GLN A 705 -17.86 -30.76 -27.05
N ASN A 706 -16.79 -31.40 -27.51
CA ASN A 706 -16.64 -32.85 -27.46
C ASN A 706 -15.32 -33.32 -26.82
N GLY A 707 -14.42 -32.41 -26.44
CA GLY A 707 -13.16 -32.73 -25.79
C GLY A 707 -12.13 -33.43 -26.69
N GLU A 708 -12.39 -33.55 -27.99
CA GLU A 708 -11.51 -34.27 -28.91
C GLU A 708 -10.29 -33.42 -29.32
N CYS A 709 -9.14 -34.09 -29.49
CA CYS A 709 -7.93 -33.46 -29.99
C CYS A 709 -8.08 -33.20 -31.50
N LEU A 710 -8.22 -31.93 -31.88
CA LEU A 710 -8.31 -31.48 -33.25
C LEU A 710 -6.96 -31.57 -33.97
N ARG A 711 -5.88 -31.13 -33.31
CA ARG A 711 -4.53 -31.08 -33.88
C ARG A 711 -3.44 -31.23 -32.83
N THR A 712 -2.30 -31.73 -33.27
CA THR A 712 -1.04 -31.74 -32.51
C THR A 712 0.04 -31.04 -33.35
N LEU A 713 0.63 -29.98 -32.81
CA LEU A 713 1.69 -29.21 -33.44
C LEU A 713 3.03 -29.66 -32.86
N GLU A 714 3.91 -30.12 -33.74
CA GLU A 714 5.26 -30.58 -33.42
C GLU A 714 6.30 -29.64 -34.05
N GLY A 715 7.37 -29.33 -33.32
CA GLY A 715 8.46 -28.52 -33.86
C GLY A 715 9.33 -27.77 -32.84
N HIS A 716 8.91 -27.71 -31.58
CA HIS A 716 9.80 -27.31 -30.49
C HIS A 716 10.71 -28.48 -30.09
N THR A 717 11.92 -28.17 -29.64
CA THR A 717 12.93 -29.18 -29.27
C THR A 717 13.00 -29.44 -27.77
N ASN A 718 12.23 -28.68 -26.98
CA ASN A 718 12.19 -28.75 -25.53
C ASN A 718 10.80 -28.34 -25.02
N TRP A 719 10.59 -28.37 -23.70
CA TRP A 719 9.29 -28.11 -23.05
C TRP A 719 8.67 -26.81 -23.50
N VAL A 720 7.42 -26.86 -23.97
CA VAL A 720 6.64 -25.66 -24.28
C VAL A 720 6.03 -25.18 -22.97
N PHE A 721 6.28 -23.92 -22.60
CA PHE A 721 5.85 -23.37 -21.31
C PHE A 721 4.60 -22.51 -21.39
N SER A 722 4.35 -21.87 -22.52
CA SER A 722 3.26 -20.90 -22.66
C SER A 722 2.74 -20.86 -24.09
N VAL A 723 1.42 -20.75 -24.21
CA VAL A 723 0.72 -20.52 -25.48
C VAL A 723 -0.25 -19.35 -25.34
N ALA A 724 -0.45 -18.58 -26.40
CA ALA A 724 -1.39 -17.47 -26.43
C ALA A 724 -1.97 -17.29 -27.84
N PHE A 725 -3.29 -17.14 -27.93
CA PHE A 725 -3.97 -16.81 -29.18
C PHE A 725 -3.81 -15.32 -29.51
N SER A 726 -3.71 -15.01 -30.80
CA SER A 726 -3.91 -13.66 -31.30
C SER A 726 -5.39 -13.25 -31.12
N PRO A 727 -5.69 -11.95 -30.91
CA PRO A 727 -7.07 -11.49 -30.72
C PRO A 727 -8.04 -11.79 -31.87
N ASP A 728 -7.52 -12.02 -33.09
CA ASP A 728 -8.28 -12.38 -34.30
C ASP A 728 -8.49 -13.90 -34.48
N CYS A 729 -7.98 -14.74 -33.56
CA CYS A 729 -8.00 -16.21 -33.62
C CYS A 729 -7.23 -16.84 -34.80
N GLU A 730 -6.50 -16.08 -35.62
CA GLU A 730 -5.83 -16.66 -36.80
C GLU A 730 -4.48 -17.31 -36.46
N ILE A 731 -3.80 -16.79 -35.45
CA ILE A 731 -2.43 -17.15 -35.09
C ILE A 731 -2.37 -17.56 -33.62
N ILE A 732 -1.55 -18.56 -33.31
CA ILE A 732 -1.12 -18.86 -31.95
C ILE A 732 0.38 -18.67 -31.81
N ALA A 733 0.80 -17.98 -30.75
CA ALA A 733 2.20 -17.91 -30.36
C ALA A 733 2.49 -18.98 -29.31
N SER A 734 3.65 -19.62 -29.42
CA SER A 734 4.15 -20.57 -28.44
C SER A 734 5.56 -20.23 -28.01
N ALA A 735 5.84 -20.43 -26.72
CA ALA A 735 7.13 -20.16 -26.11
C ALA A 735 7.65 -21.41 -25.40
N SER A 736 8.93 -21.72 -25.60
CA SER A 736 9.55 -22.95 -25.12
C SER A 736 10.84 -22.70 -24.34
N SER A 737 11.24 -23.73 -23.59
CA SER A 737 12.50 -23.83 -22.88
C SER A 737 13.72 -23.79 -23.81
N ASP A 738 13.53 -23.95 -25.11
CA ASP A 738 14.57 -23.84 -26.15
C ASP A 738 15.01 -22.39 -26.44
N GLY A 739 14.35 -21.38 -25.86
CA GLY A 739 14.63 -19.96 -26.09
C GLY A 739 13.94 -19.39 -27.33
N ILE A 740 13.02 -20.15 -27.95
CA ILE A 740 12.39 -19.83 -29.23
C ILE A 740 10.91 -19.52 -29.04
N ILE A 741 10.43 -18.53 -29.80
CA ILE A 741 9.00 -18.27 -30.00
C ILE A 741 8.60 -18.75 -31.40
N LYS A 742 7.52 -19.52 -31.51
CA LYS A 742 6.95 -19.91 -32.80
C LYS A 742 5.55 -19.35 -32.96
N PHE A 743 5.20 -18.96 -34.19
CA PHE A 743 3.85 -18.58 -34.57
C PHE A 743 3.26 -19.65 -35.47
N TRP A 744 2.04 -20.06 -35.20
CA TRP A 744 1.34 -21.10 -35.93
C TRP A 744 -0.01 -20.60 -36.40
N ARG A 745 -0.43 -21.01 -37.59
CA ARG A 745 -1.77 -20.72 -38.09
C ARG A 745 -2.76 -21.72 -37.49
N VAL A 746 -3.88 -21.22 -36.95
CA VAL A 746 -4.86 -22.07 -36.22
C VAL A 746 -5.58 -23.05 -37.16
N ASN A 747 -5.85 -22.62 -38.39
CA ASN A 747 -6.65 -23.37 -39.37
C ASN A 747 -5.97 -24.63 -39.92
N ASP A 748 -4.65 -24.67 -40.04
CA ASP A 748 -3.91 -25.80 -40.61
C ASP A 748 -2.78 -26.31 -39.71
N GLY A 749 -2.37 -25.54 -38.70
CA GLY A 749 -1.26 -25.88 -37.81
C GLY A 749 0.11 -25.63 -38.40
N GLU A 750 0.22 -24.88 -39.51
CA GLU A 750 1.51 -24.57 -40.11
C GLU A 750 2.32 -23.57 -39.27
N CYS A 751 3.62 -23.82 -39.11
CA CYS A 751 4.54 -22.87 -38.48
C CYS A 751 4.86 -21.71 -39.44
N LEU A 752 4.32 -20.53 -39.15
CA LEU A 752 4.49 -19.32 -39.96
C LEU A 752 5.85 -18.67 -39.75
N LYS A 753 6.27 -18.55 -38.49
CA LYS A 753 7.49 -17.83 -38.08
C LYS A 753 8.15 -18.49 -36.89
N THR A 754 9.47 -18.42 -36.83
CA THR A 754 10.30 -18.89 -35.72
C THR A 754 11.27 -17.77 -35.32
N LEU A 755 11.19 -17.31 -34.08
CA LEU A 755 12.02 -16.24 -33.53
C LEU A 755 12.96 -16.79 -32.46
N GLN A 756 14.26 -16.60 -32.64
CA GLN A 756 15.26 -16.79 -31.58
C GLN A 756 15.19 -15.58 -30.64
N ALA A 757 14.47 -15.73 -29.52
CA ALA A 757 14.07 -14.61 -28.70
C ALA A 757 15.00 -14.39 -27.51
N HIS A 758 15.43 -15.47 -26.83
CA HIS A 758 16.15 -15.40 -25.56
C HIS A 758 17.31 -16.38 -25.48
N SER A 759 18.26 -16.09 -24.59
CA SER A 759 19.44 -16.96 -24.37
C SER A 759 19.14 -18.16 -23.46
N LEU A 760 18.07 -18.06 -22.67
CA LEU A 760 17.52 -19.13 -21.83
C LEU A 760 16.03 -19.31 -22.13
N GLY A 761 15.43 -20.37 -21.56
CA GLY A 761 14.04 -20.73 -21.78
C GLY A 761 13.03 -19.63 -21.44
N ILE A 762 11.99 -19.54 -22.25
CA ILE A 762 10.94 -18.52 -22.15
C ILE A 762 9.78 -19.10 -21.34
N ARG A 763 9.41 -18.46 -20.23
CA ARG A 763 8.41 -19.00 -19.31
C ARG A 763 6.99 -18.52 -19.60
N SER A 764 6.83 -17.32 -20.16
CA SER A 764 5.52 -16.70 -20.37
C SER A 764 5.54 -15.79 -21.60
N ILE A 765 4.42 -15.78 -22.32
CA ILE A 765 4.13 -14.86 -23.42
C ILE A 765 2.73 -14.28 -23.27
N SER A 766 2.55 -13.06 -23.76
CA SER A 766 1.24 -12.39 -23.80
C SER A 766 1.14 -11.56 -25.07
N TYR A 767 -0.01 -11.62 -25.74
CA TYR A 767 -0.37 -10.68 -26.80
C TYR A 767 -0.90 -9.37 -26.20
N SER A 768 -0.71 -8.28 -26.94
CA SER A 768 -1.47 -7.05 -26.72
C SER A 768 -2.90 -7.21 -27.23
N SER A 769 -3.87 -6.51 -26.63
CA SER A 769 -5.30 -6.63 -26.99
C SER A 769 -5.59 -6.24 -28.45
N ASN A 770 -4.71 -5.48 -29.08
CA ASN A 770 -4.80 -5.09 -30.49
C ASN A 770 -4.05 -6.04 -31.44
N GLY A 771 -3.37 -7.08 -30.93
CA GLY A 771 -2.64 -8.08 -31.71
C GLY A 771 -1.32 -7.61 -32.33
N GLN A 772 -0.96 -6.33 -32.19
CA GLN A 772 0.24 -5.76 -32.83
C GLN A 772 1.54 -6.16 -32.13
N PHE A 773 1.50 -6.35 -30.81
CA PHE A 773 2.67 -6.59 -29.99
C PHE A 773 2.58 -7.94 -29.27
N LEU A 774 3.74 -8.56 -29.07
CA LEU A 774 3.92 -9.73 -28.23
C LEU A 774 5.00 -9.43 -27.19
N ALA A 775 4.75 -9.80 -25.93
CA ALA A 775 5.74 -9.71 -24.86
C ALA A 775 6.18 -11.12 -24.46
N SER A 776 7.46 -11.28 -24.16
CA SER A 776 8.05 -12.54 -23.67
C SER A 776 8.87 -12.31 -22.41
N GLY A 777 8.68 -13.18 -21.41
CA GLY A 777 9.48 -13.22 -20.18
C GLY A 777 10.31 -14.49 -20.09
N SER A 778 11.61 -14.36 -19.76
CA SER A 778 12.57 -15.47 -19.77
C SER A 778 13.35 -15.64 -18.47
N PHE A 779 13.89 -16.85 -18.28
CA PHE A 779 14.86 -17.17 -17.24
C PHE A 779 16.18 -16.41 -17.40
N ASP A 780 16.44 -15.76 -18.54
CA ASP A 780 17.60 -14.87 -18.73
C ASP A 780 17.46 -13.50 -18.05
N LYS A 781 16.39 -13.32 -17.25
CA LYS A 781 16.06 -12.11 -16.48
C LYS A 781 15.54 -10.95 -17.32
N THR A 782 15.30 -11.17 -18.61
CA THR A 782 14.86 -10.11 -19.52
C THR A 782 13.40 -10.27 -19.93
N VAL A 783 12.79 -9.13 -20.24
CA VAL A 783 11.49 -9.05 -20.93
C VAL A 783 11.73 -8.48 -22.31
N CYS A 784 11.25 -9.15 -23.35
CA CYS A 784 11.34 -8.64 -24.72
C CYS A 784 9.95 -8.24 -25.24
N LEU A 785 9.91 -7.15 -26.00
CA LEU A 785 8.73 -6.65 -26.72
C LEU A 785 8.95 -6.81 -28.21
N TRP A 786 8.01 -7.46 -28.89
CA TRP A 786 8.10 -7.85 -30.30
C TRP A 786 6.96 -7.24 -31.11
N ASN A 787 7.26 -6.88 -32.36
CA ASN A 787 6.23 -6.62 -33.36
C ASN A 787 5.81 -7.96 -34.02
N VAL A 788 4.52 -8.27 -34.02
CA VAL A 788 3.97 -9.54 -34.56
C VAL A 788 4.05 -9.58 -36.09
N GLU A 789 3.86 -8.44 -36.76
CA GLU A 789 3.82 -8.34 -38.23
C GLU A 789 5.19 -8.60 -38.85
N ASP A 790 6.26 -8.03 -38.26
CA ASP A 790 7.62 -8.15 -38.79
C ASP A 790 8.47 -9.20 -38.06
N GLY A 791 8.07 -9.60 -36.84
CA GLY A 791 8.86 -10.50 -35.98
C GLY A 791 10.10 -9.85 -35.36
N GLN A 792 10.25 -8.53 -35.44
CA GLN A 792 11.41 -7.82 -34.90
C GLN A 792 11.26 -7.52 -33.40
N CYS A 793 12.37 -7.61 -32.66
CA CYS A 793 12.44 -7.19 -31.26
C CYS A 793 12.52 -5.66 -31.20
N LEU A 794 11.49 -5.02 -30.67
CA LEU A 794 11.43 -3.58 -30.48
C LEU A 794 12.27 -3.14 -29.28
N LYS A 795 12.20 -3.89 -28.17
CA LYS A 795 12.88 -3.55 -26.94
C LYS A 795 13.18 -4.76 -26.06
N ILE A 796 14.33 -4.71 -25.39
CA ILE A 796 14.73 -5.61 -24.31
C ILE A 796 14.80 -4.81 -23.00
N PHE A 797 14.07 -5.26 -21.99
CA PHE A 797 14.07 -4.73 -20.63
C PHE A 797 14.92 -5.62 -19.74
N GLN A 798 15.92 -5.06 -19.04
CA GLN A 798 16.94 -5.82 -18.28
C GLN A 798 17.01 -5.43 -16.80
N ASP A 799 15.97 -4.79 -16.25
CA ASP A 799 16.04 -4.26 -14.88
C ASP A 799 15.70 -5.28 -13.78
N HIS A 800 15.29 -6.51 -14.12
CA HIS A 800 15.04 -7.56 -13.11
C HIS A 800 16.34 -8.21 -12.63
N ASP A 801 16.43 -8.48 -11.33
CA ASP A 801 17.64 -9.07 -10.71
C ASP A 801 17.68 -10.61 -10.84
N SER A 802 16.53 -11.21 -11.17
CA SER A 802 16.32 -12.65 -11.29
C SER A 802 15.38 -13.01 -12.45
N GLU A 803 15.09 -14.29 -12.58
CA GLU A 803 14.27 -14.90 -13.63
C GLU A 803 12.87 -14.28 -13.73
N VAL A 804 12.42 -13.96 -14.94
CA VAL A 804 11.05 -13.46 -15.20
C VAL A 804 10.12 -14.64 -15.46
N LEU A 805 9.02 -14.70 -14.72
CA LEU A 805 8.13 -15.86 -14.72
C LEU A 805 6.79 -15.62 -15.41
N ALA A 806 6.23 -14.41 -15.33
CA ALA A 806 4.99 -14.07 -16.02
C ALA A 806 5.05 -12.66 -16.61
N VAL A 807 4.39 -12.49 -17.75
CA VAL A 807 4.18 -11.19 -18.41
C VAL A 807 2.72 -11.03 -18.80
N ALA A 808 2.16 -9.83 -18.68
CA ALA A 808 0.78 -9.54 -19.06
C ALA A 808 0.64 -8.10 -19.56
N PHE A 809 -0.03 -7.92 -20.69
CA PHE A 809 -0.41 -6.59 -21.19
C PHE A 809 -1.63 -6.05 -20.43
N SER A 810 -1.68 -4.73 -20.24
CA SER A 810 -2.93 -4.09 -19.85
C SER A 810 -3.92 -4.11 -21.02
N PRO A 811 -5.21 -4.35 -20.77
CA PRO A 811 -6.24 -4.34 -21.80
C PRO A 811 -6.25 -3.08 -22.68
N ASP A 812 -5.87 -1.92 -22.13
CA ASP A 812 -5.75 -0.64 -22.83
C ASP A 812 -4.48 -0.48 -23.71
N ASN A 813 -3.58 -1.47 -23.72
CA ASN A 813 -2.30 -1.48 -24.44
C ASN A 813 -1.34 -0.33 -24.09
N GLN A 814 -1.48 0.30 -22.92
CA GLN A 814 -0.56 1.35 -22.48
C GLN A 814 0.62 0.80 -21.69
N THR A 815 0.38 -0.26 -20.92
CA THR A 815 1.37 -0.81 -20.01
C THR A 815 1.56 -2.32 -20.16
N LEU A 816 2.76 -2.77 -19.82
CA LEU A 816 3.13 -4.18 -19.71
C LEU A 816 3.56 -4.44 -18.28
N VAL A 817 3.17 -5.58 -17.72
CA VAL A 817 3.60 -5.98 -16.37
C VAL A 817 4.41 -7.25 -16.44
N SER A 818 5.47 -7.31 -15.63
CA SER A 818 6.29 -8.50 -15.46
C SER A 818 6.44 -8.88 -13.98
N SER A 819 6.41 -10.17 -13.70
CA SER A 819 6.70 -10.74 -12.38
C SER A 819 7.98 -11.57 -12.39
N SER A 820 8.70 -11.59 -11.28
CA SER A 820 10.03 -12.21 -11.20
C SER A 820 10.26 -12.97 -9.89
N SER A 821 11.22 -13.88 -9.93
CA SER A 821 11.82 -14.55 -8.76
C SER A 821 12.56 -13.58 -7.82
N ASP A 822 12.80 -12.34 -8.23
CA ASP A 822 13.35 -11.28 -7.38
C ASP A 822 12.33 -10.68 -6.38
N ARG A 823 11.09 -11.21 -6.35
CA ARG A 823 9.97 -10.80 -5.48
C ARG A 823 9.38 -9.43 -5.84
N THR A 824 9.73 -8.90 -7.02
CA THR A 824 9.22 -7.63 -7.52
C THR A 824 8.28 -7.84 -8.70
N ILE A 825 7.35 -6.90 -8.83
CA ILE A 825 6.54 -6.71 -10.04
C ILE A 825 6.97 -5.40 -10.65
N ARG A 826 7.17 -5.37 -11.97
CA ARG A 826 7.51 -4.14 -12.69
C ARG A 826 6.41 -3.79 -13.68
N ILE A 827 6.06 -2.51 -13.72
CA ILE A 827 5.12 -1.94 -14.69
C ILE A 827 5.93 -1.12 -15.69
N TRP A 828 5.80 -1.45 -16.97
CA TRP A 828 6.51 -0.86 -18.09
C TRP A 828 5.55 -0.06 -18.95
N ASP A 829 5.96 1.13 -19.34
CA ASP A 829 5.23 1.92 -20.33
C ASP A 829 5.63 1.46 -21.74
N ILE A 830 4.63 1.13 -22.57
CA ILE A 830 4.89 0.56 -23.90
C ILE A 830 5.37 1.64 -24.87
N LYS A 831 4.95 2.90 -24.72
CA LYS A 831 5.30 4.00 -25.64
C LYS A 831 6.69 4.56 -25.39
N THR A 832 7.06 4.72 -24.12
CA THR A 832 8.33 5.31 -23.67
C THR A 832 9.39 4.26 -23.36
N HIS A 833 8.99 2.99 -23.24
CA HIS A 833 9.87 1.86 -22.91
C HIS A 833 10.64 2.03 -21.59
N LYS A 834 10.02 2.70 -20.60
CA LYS A 834 10.61 2.90 -19.27
C LYS A 834 9.81 2.15 -18.22
N CYS A 835 10.51 1.69 -17.17
CA CYS A 835 9.89 1.18 -15.96
C CYS A 835 9.20 2.34 -15.23
N ILE A 836 7.87 2.30 -15.14
CA ILE A 836 7.06 3.32 -14.45
C ILE A 836 7.14 3.07 -12.93
N LYS A 837 6.98 1.80 -12.51
CA LYS A 837 6.86 1.41 -11.10
C LYS A 837 7.45 0.04 -10.82
N ILE A 838 7.93 -0.11 -9.58
CA ILE A 838 8.36 -1.37 -8.98
C ILE A 838 7.46 -1.62 -7.77
N LEU A 839 6.68 -2.69 -7.80
CA LEU A 839 5.84 -3.11 -6.68
C LEU A 839 6.61 -4.14 -5.86
N GLN A 840 6.73 -3.86 -4.56
CA GLN A 840 7.41 -4.72 -3.59
C GLN A 840 6.42 -5.07 -2.47
N GLY A 841 6.44 -6.33 -2.03
CA GLY A 841 5.61 -6.77 -0.91
C GLY A 841 5.50 -8.29 -0.76
N HIS A 842 5.70 -9.06 -1.83
CA HIS A 842 5.77 -10.51 -1.72
C HIS A 842 7.04 -10.96 -1.00
N LEU A 843 6.93 -12.04 -0.23
CA LEU A 843 8.05 -12.61 0.55
C LEU A 843 8.82 -13.68 -0.24
N SER A 844 8.26 -14.14 -1.35
CA SER A 844 8.78 -15.21 -2.20
C SER A 844 8.60 -14.90 -3.69
N THR A 845 9.01 -15.85 -4.52
CA THR A 845 8.90 -15.82 -5.99
C THR A 845 7.45 -15.59 -6.45
N ILE A 846 7.25 -14.75 -7.46
CA ILE A 846 5.94 -14.42 -8.02
C ILE A 846 5.73 -15.18 -9.32
N TRP A 847 4.90 -16.23 -9.27
CA TRP A 847 4.72 -17.19 -10.36
C TRP A 847 3.82 -16.69 -11.48
N SER A 848 2.79 -15.92 -11.12
CA SER A 848 1.74 -15.52 -12.07
C SER A 848 1.24 -14.12 -11.78
N ILE A 849 0.81 -13.44 -12.85
CA ILE A 849 0.27 -12.09 -12.79
C ILE A 849 -0.86 -11.94 -13.81
N ALA A 850 -1.88 -11.16 -13.46
CA ALA A 850 -3.01 -10.88 -14.34
C ALA A 850 -3.52 -9.45 -14.15
N TYR A 851 -3.86 -8.81 -15.27
CA TYR A 851 -4.57 -7.53 -15.27
C TYR A 851 -6.08 -7.75 -15.12
N SER A 852 -6.75 -6.85 -14.41
CA SER A 852 -8.21 -6.73 -14.51
C SER A 852 -8.60 -6.15 -15.87
N HIS A 853 -9.79 -6.51 -16.36
CA HIS A 853 -10.29 -6.03 -17.65
C HIS A 853 -10.33 -4.50 -17.77
N ASP A 854 -10.58 -3.80 -16.67
CA ASP A 854 -10.59 -2.33 -16.64
C ASP A 854 -9.18 -1.69 -16.63
N SER A 855 -8.11 -2.48 -16.66
CA SER A 855 -6.70 -2.05 -16.54
C SER A 855 -6.35 -1.33 -15.22
N ARG A 856 -7.25 -1.30 -14.23
CA ARG A 856 -7.04 -0.55 -12.97
C ARG A 856 -6.41 -1.38 -11.87
N LYS A 857 -6.55 -2.70 -11.91
CA LYS A 857 -6.05 -3.62 -10.88
C LYS A 857 -5.12 -4.66 -11.49
N ILE A 858 -4.17 -5.12 -10.68
CA ILE A 858 -3.27 -6.23 -10.99
C ILE A 858 -3.41 -7.27 -9.89
N ALA A 859 -3.59 -8.53 -10.24
CA ALA A 859 -3.52 -9.64 -9.30
C ALA A 859 -2.18 -10.37 -9.48
N SER A 860 -1.49 -10.65 -8.38
CA SER A 860 -0.24 -11.42 -8.39
C SER A 860 -0.32 -12.60 -7.42
N GLY A 861 0.14 -13.76 -7.89
CA GLY A 861 0.21 -15.00 -7.13
C GLY A 861 1.67 -15.39 -6.87
N SER A 862 1.97 -15.74 -5.63
CA SER A 862 3.34 -16.04 -5.19
C SER A 862 3.42 -17.32 -4.37
N GLY A 863 4.63 -17.88 -4.31
CA GLY A 863 5.00 -18.97 -3.40
C GLY A 863 5.13 -18.55 -1.93
N ASP A 864 4.70 -17.34 -1.56
CA ASP A 864 4.50 -16.93 -0.16
C ASP A 864 3.07 -17.23 0.33
N GLN A 865 2.33 -18.03 -0.44
CA GLN A 865 0.92 -18.37 -0.21
C GLN A 865 0.00 -17.14 -0.20
N ALA A 866 0.41 -16.03 -0.81
CA ALA A 866 -0.39 -14.82 -0.90
C ALA A 866 -0.79 -14.46 -2.34
N VAL A 867 -2.07 -14.15 -2.53
CA VAL A 867 -2.55 -13.39 -3.67
C VAL A 867 -2.62 -11.93 -3.27
N ARG A 868 -1.94 -11.06 -4.01
CA ARG A 868 -2.00 -9.60 -3.79
C ARG A 868 -2.72 -8.92 -4.93
N ILE A 869 -3.64 -8.03 -4.58
CA ILE A 869 -4.34 -7.15 -5.51
C ILE A 869 -3.74 -5.76 -5.40
N TRP A 870 -3.25 -5.23 -6.50
CA TRP A 870 -2.60 -3.93 -6.60
C TRP A 870 -3.44 -2.98 -7.44
N GLN A 871 -3.34 -1.69 -7.15
CA GLN A 871 -3.82 -0.64 -8.03
C GLN A 871 -2.74 -0.33 -9.07
N ALA A 872 -3.07 -0.42 -10.36
CA ALA A 872 -2.10 -0.26 -11.45
C ALA A 872 -1.50 1.16 -11.54
N GLN A 873 -2.32 2.19 -11.31
CA GLN A 873 -1.88 3.60 -11.40
C GLN A 873 -0.87 3.97 -10.29
N ASP A 874 -1.21 3.67 -9.04
CA ASP A 874 -0.44 4.12 -7.88
C ASP A 874 0.58 3.09 -7.38
N GLY A 875 0.44 1.83 -7.79
CA GLY A 875 1.23 0.70 -7.30
C GLY A 875 0.93 0.30 -5.84
N LYS A 876 -0.17 0.81 -5.25
CA LYS A 876 -0.55 0.49 -3.87
C LYS A 876 -1.22 -0.87 -3.78
N CYS A 877 -0.87 -1.64 -2.75
CA CYS A 877 -1.54 -2.91 -2.45
C CYS A 877 -2.93 -2.63 -1.84
N LEU A 878 -3.97 -3.06 -2.55
CA LEU A 878 -5.36 -2.92 -2.12
C LEU A 878 -5.75 -4.04 -1.16
N LYS A 879 -5.35 -5.27 -1.46
CA LYS A 879 -5.74 -6.45 -0.68
C LYS A 879 -4.69 -7.56 -0.73
N ILE A 880 -4.48 -8.23 0.40
CA ILE A 880 -3.65 -9.42 0.58
C ILE A 880 -4.54 -10.57 1.04
N LEU A 881 -4.63 -11.60 0.20
CA LEU A 881 -5.28 -12.86 0.54
C LEU A 881 -4.16 -13.86 0.85
N GLN A 882 -3.93 -14.14 2.13
CA GLN A 882 -2.81 -14.98 2.57
C GLN A 882 -3.33 -16.30 3.13
N GLY A 883 -2.71 -17.38 2.65
CA GLY A 883 -2.94 -18.74 3.07
C GLY A 883 -2.13 -19.15 4.28
N TYR A 884 -2.46 -20.32 4.82
CA TYR A 884 -1.61 -21.05 5.73
C TYR A 884 -1.54 -22.51 5.29
N MET A 885 -0.37 -22.95 4.83
CA MET A 885 -0.03 -24.35 4.57
C MET A 885 1.42 -24.60 4.99
N ASN A 886 1.70 -25.77 5.56
CA ASN A 886 3.01 -26.10 6.11
C ASN A 886 3.53 -27.45 5.59
N SER A 887 4.05 -27.45 4.37
CA SER A 887 4.69 -28.64 3.81
C SER A 887 5.95 -29.01 4.59
N LEU A 888 6.17 -30.30 4.78
CA LEU A 888 7.37 -30.83 5.45
C LEU A 888 8.39 -31.28 4.43
N TRP A 889 9.64 -30.83 4.60
CA TRP A 889 10.71 -31.09 3.64
C TRP A 889 11.77 -32.07 4.13
N SER A 890 12.07 -32.04 5.43
CA SER A 890 13.14 -32.86 6.00
C SER A 890 12.80 -33.26 7.42
N VAL A 891 13.08 -34.52 7.75
CA VAL A 891 12.88 -35.08 9.09
C VAL A 891 14.17 -35.75 9.58
N THR A 892 14.50 -35.55 10.85
CA THR A 892 15.68 -36.17 11.46
C THR A 892 15.45 -36.43 12.94
N CYS A 893 16.01 -37.53 13.45
CA CYS A 893 15.98 -37.87 14.87
C CYS A 893 17.32 -37.56 15.52
N SER A 894 17.29 -37.17 16.79
CA SER A 894 18.49 -37.02 17.60
C SER A 894 19.12 -38.38 17.89
N LEU A 895 20.43 -38.40 18.20
CA LEU A 895 21.16 -39.64 18.49
C LEU A 895 20.54 -40.42 19.65
N ASN A 896 20.08 -39.72 20.69
CA ASN A 896 19.40 -40.33 21.84
C ASN A 896 17.95 -40.77 21.53
N GLN A 897 17.47 -40.58 20.30
CA GLN A 897 16.12 -40.90 19.84
C GLN A 897 15.05 -40.30 20.76
N GLN A 898 15.30 -39.12 21.33
CA GLN A 898 14.34 -38.40 22.19
C GLN A 898 13.69 -37.22 21.47
N LEU A 899 14.39 -36.61 20.52
CA LEU A 899 13.93 -35.43 19.82
C LEU A 899 13.81 -35.72 18.32
N LEU A 900 12.69 -35.33 17.74
CA LEU A 900 12.44 -35.33 16.32
C LEU A 900 12.42 -33.88 15.84
N ALA A 901 13.27 -33.54 14.86
CA ALA A 901 13.30 -32.22 14.24
C ALA A 901 12.80 -32.28 12.80
N VAL A 902 11.95 -31.32 12.44
CA VAL A 902 11.32 -31.27 11.11
C VAL A 902 11.45 -29.88 10.51
N GLY A 903 12.02 -29.80 9.31
CA GLY A 903 12.11 -28.59 8.51
C GLY A 903 10.81 -28.31 7.74
N CYS A 904 10.26 -27.11 7.93
CA CYS A 904 8.98 -26.70 7.38
C CYS A 904 9.13 -25.68 6.23
N GLU A 905 8.06 -25.57 5.43
CA GLU A 905 7.95 -24.60 4.34
C GLU A 905 7.89 -23.14 4.82
N ASP A 906 7.25 -22.87 5.97
CA ASP A 906 7.17 -21.54 6.60
C ASP A 906 8.50 -20.99 7.12
N GLY A 907 9.61 -21.73 6.95
CA GLY A 907 10.93 -21.34 7.45
C GLY A 907 11.14 -21.66 8.93
N THR A 908 10.22 -22.36 9.57
CA THR A 908 10.40 -22.82 10.95
C THR A 908 10.94 -24.26 11.00
N ILE A 909 11.48 -24.61 12.16
CA ILE A 909 11.82 -25.99 12.49
C ILE A 909 11.02 -26.38 13.72
N ARG A 910 10.31 -27.51 13.63
CA ARG A 910 9.46 -28.01 14.72
C ARG A 910 10.13 -29.18 15.40
N ILE A 911 10.12 -29.18 16.73
CA ILE A 911 10.73 -30.20 17.57
C ILE A 911 9.63 -30.94 18.32
N TRP A 912 9.68 -32.26 18.26
CA TRP A 912 8.80 -33.17 18.98
C TRP A 912 9.59 -34.10 19.89
N ASP A 913 8.97 -34.52 20.98
CA ASP A 913 9.46 -35.60 21.81
C ASP A 913 8.99 -36.92 21.18
N SER A 914 9.93 -37.77 20.81
CA SER A 914 9.66 -39.03 20.11
C SER A 914 9.01 -40.11 20.98
N LYS A 915 9.12 -40.02 22.31
CA LYS A 915 8.57 -41.02 23.24
C LYS A 915 7.14 -40.70 23.63
N THR A 916 6.87 -39.42 23.83
CA THR A 916 5.56 -38.92 24.26
C THR A 916 4.71 -38.41 23.11
N ASN A 917 5.31 -38.28 21.91
CA ASN A 917 4.65 -37.71 20.73
C ASN A 917 4.12 -36.29 20.95
N ASN A 918 4.69 -35.58 21.93
CA ASN A 918 4.29 -34.22 22.27
C ASN A 918 5.17 -33.21 21.54
N PHE A 919 4.55 -32.10 21.14
CA PHE A 919 5.28 -30.96 20.61
C PHE A 919 6.12 -30.31 21.73
N VAL A 920 7.44 -30.17 21.48
CA VAL A 920 8.41 -29.65 22.47
C VAL A 920 8.68 -28.16 22.23
N GLY A 921 8.85 -27.74 20.97
CA GLY A 921 9.20 -26.36 20.68
C GLY A 921 9.33 -26.01 19.21
N LEU A 922 9.35 -24.70 18.96
CA LEU A 922 9.48 -24.07 17.64
C LEU A 922 10.79 -23.31 17.55
N LEU A 923 11.60 -23.59 16.52
CA LEU A 923 12.77 -22.79 16.18
C LEU A 923 12.40 -21.82 15.05
N GLN A 924 12.34 -20.54 15.37
CA GLN A 924 12.10 -19.47 14.40
C GLN A 924 13.39 -18.71 14.11
N GLY A 925 13.63 -18.39 12.83
CA GLY A 925 14.72 -17.50 12.46
C GLY A 925 15.21 -17.61 11.01
N HIS A 926 14.78 -18.61 10.25
CA HIS A 926 14.96 -18.63 8.79
C HIS A 926 13.87 -17.80 8.09
N GLY A 927 14.24 -17.16 6.98
CA GLY A 927 13.32 -16.30 6.20
C GLY A 927 12.65 -17.00 5.01
N HIS A 928 12.86 -18.29 4.85
CA HIS A 928 12.36 -19.11 3.74
C HIS A 928 12.38 -20.60 4.13
N ILE A 929 11.75 -21.45 3.32
CA ILE A 929 11.73 -22.92 3.39
C ILE A 929 13.04 -23.51 3.95
N VAL A 930 12.91 -24.36 4.96
CA VAL A 930 14.02 -25.18 5.49
C VAL A 930 14.07 -26.50 4.74
N TRP A 931 15.03 -26.63 3.82
CA TRP A 931 15.16 -27.80 2.95
C TRP A 931 15.78 -29.01 3.63
N SER A 932 16.66 -28.79 4.61
CA SER A 932 17.41 -29.87 5.25
C SER A 932 17.70 -29.54 6.70
N VAL A 933 17.47 -30.52 7.57
CA VAL A 933 17.85 -30.50 8.99
C VAL A 933 18.72 -31.71 9.32
N ALA A 934 19.69 -31.53 10.22
CA ALA A 934 20.56 -32.61 10.67
C ALA A 934 20.99 -32.39 12.12
N PHE A 935 20.85 -33.41 12.98
CA PHE A 935 21.44 -33.40 14.31
C PHE A 935 22.94 -33.71 14.26
N SER A 936 23.69 -33.17 15.23
CA SER A 936 25.09 -33.54 15.41
C SER A 936 25.22 -34.96 15.97
N PRO A 937 26.09 -35.81 15.39
CA PRO A 937 26.36 -37.14 15.94
C PRO A 937 27.05 -37.11 17.30
N SER A 938 27.74 -36.02 17.64
CA SER A 938 28.48 -35.89 18.90
C SER A 938 27.67 -35.23 20.02
N ASP A 939 26.61 -34.49 19.67
CA ASP A 939 25.78 -33.74 20.61
C ASP A 939 24.31 -33.85 20.20
N SER A 940 23.51 -34.55 21.02
CA SER A 940 22.10 -34.81 20.73
C SER A 940 21.21 -33.57 20.69
N TYR A 941 21.70 -32.42 21.17
CA TYR A 941 20.94 -31.17 21.24
C TYR A 941 21.42 -30.11 20.24
N LEU A 942 22.53 -30.35 19.53
CA LEU A 942 23.01 -29.45 18.49
C LEU A 942 22.36 -29.82 17.16
N LEU A 943 21.57 -28.89 16.60
CA LEU A 943 20.88 -29.06 15.31
C LEU A 943 21.42 -28.07 14.28
N ALA A 944 21.63 -28.53 13.05
CA ALA A 944 21.92 -27.68 11.89
C ALA A 944 20.74 -27.65 10.93
N SER A 945 20.51 -26.50 10.29
CA SER A 945 19.47 -26.32 9.29
C SER A 945 19.93 -25.50 8.09
N GLY A 946 19.46 -25.87 6.90
CA GLY A 946 19.75 -25.22 5.63
C GLY A 946 18.47 -24.74 4.97
N SER A 947 18.47 -23.47 4.56
CA SER A 947 17.26 -22.80 4.06
C SER A 947 17.45 -22.16 2.68
N GLY A 948 16.33 -21.89 2.02
CA GLY A 948 16.24 -21.03 0.84
C GLY A 948 16.65 -19.56 1.10
N ASP A 949 16.79 -19.15 2.36
CA ASP A 949 17.31 -17.82 2.72
C ASP A 949 18.83 -17.68 2.53
N LYS A 950 19.48 -18.71 1.99
CA LYS A 950 20.92 -18.78 1.68
C LYS A 950 21.82 -18.88 2.93
N THR A 951 21.24 -19.15 4.10
CA THR A 951 21.97 -19.30 5.35
C THR A 951 21.88 -20.72 5.90
N VAL A 952 22.95 -21.11 6.60
CA VAL A 952 22.93 -22.28 7.49
C VAL A 952 22.79 -21.77 8.92
N LYS A 953 21.94 -22.36 9.74
CA LYS A 953 21.82 -22.01 11.16
C LYS A 953 22.15 -23.20 12.05
N LEU A 954 22.76 -22.91 13.18
CA LEU A 954 23.03 -23.87 14.26
C LEU A 954 22.19 -23.50 15.47
N TRP A 955 21.53 -24.50 16.05
CA TRP A 955 20.52 -24.33 17.10
C TRP A 955 20.82 -25.21 18.30
N GLN A 956 20.44 -24.71 19.48
CA GLN A 956 20.31 -25.53 20.67
C GLN A 956 18.86 -26.01 20.77
N ALA A 957 18.62 -27.27 20.42
CA ALA A 957 17.27 -27.84 20.29
C ALA A 957 16.45 -27.77 21.59
N GLU A 958 17.08 -27.92 22.76
CA GLU A 958 16.40 -27.89 24.07
C GLU A 958 15.88 -26.49 24.44
N LYS A 959 16.64 -25.44 24.12
CA LYS A 959 16.34 -24.06 24.53
C LYS A 959 15.60 -23.25 23.47
N GLY A 960 15.55 -23.74 22.24
CA GLY A 960 14.96 -23.02 21.12
C GLY A 960 15.84 -21.91 20.53
N GLU A 961 17.10 -21.79 20.99
CA GLU A 961 17.95 -20.65 20.67
C GLU A 961 18.81 -20.89 19.42
N CYS A 962 18.87 -19.87 18.54
CA CYS A 962 19.83 -19.85 17.44
C CYS A 962 21.22 -19.51 17.96
N ILE A 963 22.14 -20.48 17.94
CA ILE A 963 23.53 -20.31 18.40
C ILE A 963 24.31 -19.48 17.36
N ARG A 964 24.20 -19.81 16.07
CA ARG A 964 24.93 -19.15 14.97
C ARG A 964 24.16 -19.13 13.67
N THR A 965 24.42 -18.09 12.85
CA THR A 965 23.99 -18.01 11.45
C THR A 965 25.22 -17.93 10.55
N LEU A 966 25.46 -18.98 9.75
CA LEU A 966 26.57 -19.08 8.81
C LEU A 966 26.13 -18.52 7.46
N LYS A 967 26.81 -17.46 7.02
CA LYS A 967 26.54 -16.79 5.74
C LYS A 967 27.68 -17.06 4.77
N GLY A 968 27.35 -17.40 3.52
CA GLY A 968 28.36 -17.60 2.48
C GLY A 968 27.82 -18.17 1.17
N HIS A 969 26.75 -18.97 1.20
CA HIS A 969 26.08 -19.42 -0.02
C HIS A 969 25.42 -18.25 -0.76
N THR A 970 25.48 -18.26 -2.09
CA THR A 970 24.89 -17.19 -2.92
C THR A 970 23.47 -17.52 -3.38
N ASN A 971 23.04 -18.77 -3.20
CA ASN A 971 21.73 -19.29 -3.56
C ASN A 971 21.21 -20.31 -2.52
N VAL A 972 20.04 -20.88 -2.76
CA VAL A 972 19.33 -21.84 -1.89
C VAL A 972 20.23 -23.00 -1.46
N ILE A 973 20.19 -23.35 -0.17
CA ILE A 973 20.86 -24.53 0.38
C ILE A 973 19.85 -25.69 0.38
N ARG A 974 20.24 -26.82 -0.22
CA ARG A 974 19.36 -27.99 -0.37
C ARG A 974 19.64 -29.11 0.62
N SER A 975 20.90 -29.28 1.02
CA SER A 975 21.31 -30.39 1.87
C SER A 975 22.41 -29.98 2.83
N ILE A 976 22.33 -30.55 4.03
CA ILE A 976 23.33 -30.43 5.07
C ILE A 976 23.65 -31.82 5.64
N ALA A 977 24.90 -32.02 6.04
CA ALA A 977 25.33 -33.20 6.78
C ALA A 977 26.45 -32.86 7.77
N PHE A 978 26.39 -33.45 8.95
CA PHE A 978 27.52 -33.45 9.88
C PHE A 978 28.50 -34.57 9.54
N SER A 979 29.80 -34.33 9.80
CA SER A 979 30.78 -35.40 9.84
C SER A 979 30.51 -36.34 11.03
N PRO A 980 30.94 -37.62 10.97
CA PRO A 980 30.71 -38.59 12.05
C PRO A 980 31.26 -38.16 13.42
N ASP A 981 32.30 -37.32 13.43
CA ASP A 981 32.88 -36.74 14.66
C ASP A 981 32.16 -35.49 15.17
N GLY A 982 31.15 -34.99 14.44
CA GLY A 982 30.37 -33.78 14.75
C GLY A 982 31.14 -32.46 14.63
N GLN A 983 32.40 -32.47 14.21
CA GLN A 983 33.24 -31.26 14.18
C GLN A 983 33.08 -30.45 12.90
N THR A 984 32.79 -31.12 11.79
CA THR A 984 32.66 -30.51 10.46
C THR A 984 31.22 -30.59 9.99
N LEU A 985 30.71 -29.51 9.42
CA LEU A 985 29.41 -29.43 8.78
C LEU A 985 29.61 -29.22 7.27
N ALA A 986 28.99 -30.04 6.44
CA ALA A 986 28.92 -29.82 5.00
C ALA A 986 27.56 -29.22 4.64
N SER A 987 27.57 -28.18 3.80
CA SER A 987 26.35 -27.63 3.19
C SER A 987 26.50 -27.53 1.68
N ALA A 988 25.44 -27.87 0.95
CA ALA A 988 25.41 -27.85 -0.51
C ALA A 988 24.10 -27.27 -1.06
N GLY A 989 24.15 -26.64 -2.24
CA GLY A 989 22.98 -25.96 -2.78
C GLY A 989 23.04 -25.57 -4.25
N ASP A 990 22.18 -24.62 -4.60
CA ASP A 990 21.94 -24.16 -5.98
C ASP A 990 23.07 -23.29 -6.53
N ASP A 991 23.99 -22.84 -5.68
CA ASP A 991 25.21 -22.13 -6.10
C ASP A 991 26.31 -23.06 -6.64
N LYS A 992 26.01 -24.36 -6.75
CA LYS A 992 26.91 -25.42 -7.28
C LYS A 992 28.15 -25.65 -6.43
N THR A 993 28.17 -25.14 -5.19
CA THR A 993 29.29 -25.30 -4.26
C THR A 993 28.92 -26.18 -3.09
N ILE A 994 29.92 -26.87 -2.55
CA ILE A 994 29.84 -27.50 -1.23
C ILE A 994 30.75 -26.71 -0.31
N ARG A 995 30.25 -26.32 0.86
CA ARG A 995 31.02 -25.61 1.87
C ARG A 995 31.19 -26.48 3.09
N LEU A 996 32.42 -26.53 3.59
CA LEU A 996 32.76 -27.18 4.85
C LEU A 996 32.95 -26.12 5.93
N TRP A 997 32.29 -26.33 7.07
CA TRP A 997 32.29 -25.41 8.20
C TRP A 997 32.77 -26.13 9.44
N ILE A 998 33.48 -25.44 10.33
CA ILE A 998 33.73 -25.93 11.67
C ILE A 998 32.48 -25.68 12.51
N ALA A 999 31.83 -26.73 13.02
CA ALA A 999 30.57 -26.62 13.76
C ALA A 999 30.69 -25.73 15.02
N LYS A 1000 31.84 -25.78 15.71
CA LYS A 1000 32.08 -25.00 16.93
C LYS A 1000 32.27 -23.50 16.68
N THR A 1001 33.01 -23.11 15.64
CA THR A 1001 33.34 -21.70 15.37
C THR A 1001 32.39 -21.05 14.37
N GLY A 1002 31.86 -21.84 13.44
CA GLY A 1002 31.08 -21.37 12.29
C GLY A 1002 31.94 -20.88 11.12
N GLU A 1003 33.25 -21.07 11.16
CA GLU A 1003 34.14 -20.64 10.10
C GLU A 1003 34.12 -21.63 8.92
N CYS A 1004 34.09 -21.08 7.70
CA CYS A 1004 34.18 -21.86 6.46
C CYS A 1004 35.63 -22.26 6.24
N THR A 1005 35.94 -23.56 6.30
CA THR A 1005 37.30 -24.09 6.11
C THR A 1005 37.62 -24.34 4.64
N ASN A 1006 36.66 -24.88 3.88
CA ASN A 1006 36.89 -25.26 2.49
C ASN A 1006 35.64 -25.07 1.62
N ILE A 1007 35.86 -24.76 0.33
CA ILE A 1007 34.81 -24.60 -0.67
C ILE A 1007 35.13 -25.53 -1.84
N LEU A 1008 34.38 -26.63 -1.95
CA LEU A 1008 34.55 -27.60 -3.02
C LEU A 1008 33.80 -27.12 -4.25
N ARG A 1009 34.55 -26.94 -5.35
CA ARG A 1009 34.03 -26.53 -6.66
C ARG A 1009 34.34 -27.61 -7.68
N GLY A 1010 33.35 -27.97 -8.50
CA GLY A 1010 33.52 -28.97 -9.55
C GLY A 1010 32.24 -29.73 -9.96
N ASN A 1011 31.10 -29.45 -9.32
CA ASN A 1011 29.79 -29.92 -9.78
C ASN A 1011 29.28 -29.05 -10.92
N ALA A 1012 28.69 -29.67 -11.95
CA ALA A 1012 28.27 -28.96 -13.17
C ALA A 1012 26.96 -28.18 -12.99
N ALA A 1013 26.09 -28.62 -12.06
CA ALA A 1013 24.83 -27.95 -11.73
C ALA A 1013 24.57 -27.94 -10.23
N ARG A 1014 23.34 -27.56 -9.85
CA ARG A 1014 22.88 -27.54 -8.46
C ARG A 1014 23.03 -28.92 -7.82
N ILE A 1015 23.36 -28.89 -6.54
CA ILE A 1015 23.61 -30.08 -5.73
C ILE A 1015 22.38 -30.30 -4.85
N ASN A 1016 21.75 -31.47 -4.97
CA ASN A 1016 20.53 -31.78 -4.24
C ASN A 1016 20.81 -32.44 -2.88
N SER A 1017 21.87 -33.23 -2.78
CA SER A 1017 22.21 -33.97 -1.56
C SER A 1017 23.70 -34.06 -1.31
N VAL A 1018 24.09 -34.04 -0.03
CA VAL A 1018 25.46 -34.22 0.45
C VAL A 1018 25.45 -35.09 1.71
N LYS A 1019 26.33 -36.09 1.79
CA LYS A 1019 26.51 -36.96 2.97
C LYS A 1019 27.98 -37.34 3.17
N PHE A 1020 28.39 -37.47 4.43
CA PHE A 1020 29.69 -38.01 4.80
C PHE A 1020 29.67 -39.53 4.81
N SER A 1021 30.81 -40.16 4.51
CA SER A 1021 31.04 -41.57 4.79
C SER A 1021 31.12 -41.81 6.31
N PRO A 1022 30.79 -43.02 6.81
CA PRO A 1022 30.84 -43.33 8.25
C PRO A 1022 32.22 -43.14 8.90
N ASP A 1023 33.30 -43.24 8.12
CA ASP A 1023 34.67 -43.00 8.56
C ASP A 1023 35.10 -41.51 8.50
N GLY A 1024 34.26 -40.64 7.93
CA GLY A 1024 34.49 -39.20 7.77
C GLY A 1024 35.56 -38.82 6.73
N GLN A 1025 36.12 -39.77 5.99
CA GLN A 1025 37.18 -39.49 5.02
C GLN A 1025 36.64 -39.00 3.68
N LEU A 1026 35.46 -39.48 3.29
CA LEU A 1026 34.82 -39.16 2.03
C LEU A 1026 33.54 -38.36 2.25
N LEU A 1027 33.23 -37.53 1.26
CA LEU A 1027 31.97 -36.81 1.12
C LEU A 1027 31.37 -37.15 -0.23
N ALA A 1028 30.11 -37.58 -0.27
CA ALA A 1028 29.38 -37.80 -1.51
C ALA A 1028 28.47 -36.61 -1.82
N SER A 1029 28.38 -36.22 -3.08
CA SER A 1029 27.46 -35.18 -3.55
C SER A 1029 26.70 -35.62 -4.80
N GLY A 1030 25.39 -35.40 -4.82
CA GLY A 1030 24.51 -35.73 -5.95
C GLY A 1030 24.02 -34.48 -6.66
N ASP A 1031 24.19 -34.43 -7.98
CA ASP A 1031 23.86 -33.24 -8.77
C ASP A 1031 22.64 -33.42 -9.71
N LYS A 1032 22.14 -32.29 -10.21
CA LYS A 1032 21.05 -32.26 -11.20
C LYS A 1032 21.44 -32.88 -12.55
N VAL A 1033 22.74 -32.97 -12.88
CA VAL A 1033 23.24 -33.47 -14.18
C VAL A 1033 23.46 -34.98 -14.16
N ARG A 1034 22.86 -35.68 -13.18
CA ARG A 1034 22.84 -37.15 -13.06
C ARG A 1034 24.12 -37.75 -12.47
N THR A 1035 25.07 -36.92 -12.02
CA THR A 1035 26.36 -37.38 -11.53
C THR A 1035 26.40 -37.41 -10.01
N ILE A 1036 27.16 -38.37 -9.49
CA ILE A 1036 27.51 -38.45 -8.08
C ILE A 1036 29.03 -38.30 -7.99
N LYS A 1037 29.49 -37.39 -7.12
CA LYS A 1037 30.92 -37.16 -6.91
C LYS A 1037 31.33 -37.54 -5.50
N LEU A 1038 32.44 -38.25 -5.39
CA LEU A 1038 33.11 -38.53 -4.12
C LEU A 1038 34.28 -37.55 -3.95
N TRP A 1039 34.39 -36.99 -2.77
CA TRP A 1039 35.38 -35.99 -2.40
C TRP A 1039 36.16 -36.45 -1.19
N HIS A 1040 37.48 -36.30 -1.21
CA HIS A 1040 38.30 -36.48 -0.02
C HIS A 1040 38.20 -35.24 0.87
N VAL A 1041 37.74 -35.40 2.11
CA VAL A 1041 37.37 -34.27 3.00
C VAL A 1041 38.58 -33.40 3.34
N ARG A 1042 39.76 -33.99 3.60
CA ARG A 1042 40.97 -33.23 3.99
C ARG A 1042 41.52 -32.37 2.86
N ASP A 1043 41.56 -32.90 1.65
CA ASP A 1043 42.23 -32.24 0.52
C ASP A 1043 41.25 -31.48 -0.40
N GLY A 1044 39.94 -31.72 -0.23
CA GLY A 1044 38.88 -31.16 -1.06
C GLY A 1044 38.91 -31.60 -2.51
N LYS A 1045 39.67 -32.66 -2.85
CA LYS A 1045 39.79 -33.17 -4.21
C LYS A 1045 38.70 -34.20 -4.50
N CYS A 1046 38.15 -34.15 -5.70
CA CYS A 1046 37.24 -35.18 -6.20
C CYS A 1046 38.04 -36.46 -6.49
N THR A 1047 37.68 -37.57 -5.85
CA THR A 1047 38.34 -38.87 -5.98
C THR A 1047 37.72 -39.71 -7.08
N SER A 1048 36.40 -39.68 -7.21
CA SER A 1048 35.65 -40.53 -8.14
C SER A 1048 34.36 -39.83 -8.60
N ILE A 1049 33.96 -40.10 -9.85
CA ILE A 1049 32.70 -39.65 -10.43
C ILE A 1049 31.92 -40.90 -10.82
N LEU A 1050 30.72 -41.06 -10.27
CA LEU A 1050 29.81 -42.16 -10.59
C LEU A 1050 28.75 -41.64 -11.56
N GLU A 1051 28.68 -42.28 -12.72
CA GLU A 1051 27.73 -41.95 -13.77
C GLU A 1051 26.87 -43.17 -14.09
N GLY A 1052 25.56 -42.96 -14.22
CA GLY A 1052 24.65 -44.03 -14.63
C GLY A 1052 23.18 -43.67 -14.54
N HIS A 1053 22.78 -42.78 -13.63
CA HIS A 1053 21.40 -42.29 -13.58
C HIS A 1053 21.02 -41.57 -14.88
N THR A 1054 19.75 -41.68 -15.26
CA THR A 1054 19.25 -41.06 -16.50
C THR A 1054 18.62 -39.68 -16.25
N SER A 1055 18.33 -39.37 -14.98
CA SER A 1055 17.79 -38.08 -14.52
C SER A 1055 18.46 -37.61 -13.21
N ALA A 1056 18.05 -36.45 -12.71
CA ALA A 1056 18.68 -35.77 -11.57
C ALA A 1056 18.71 -36.63 -10.30
N VAL A 1057 19.89 -36.70 -9.66
CA VAL A 1057 20.06 -37.40 -8.38
C VAL A 1057 19.44 -36.55 -7.26
N ARG A 1058 18.49 -37.10 -6.51
CA ARG A 1058 17.75 -36.37 -5.46
C ARG A 1058 18.38 -36.53 -4.09
N ALA A 1059 18.64 -37.76 -3.65
CA ALA A 1059 19.29 -38.05 -2.37
C ALA A 1059 20.35 -39.13 -2.48
N ILE A 1060 21.22 -39.16 -1.47
CA ILE A 1060 22.32 -40.12 -1.33
C ILE A 1060 22.39 -40.57 0.13
N ALA A 1061 22.73 -41.83 0.37
CA ALA A 1061 23.08 -42.34 1.70
C ALA A 1061 24.23 -43.36 1.61
N PHE A 1062 25.13 -43.36 2.59
CA PHE A 1062 26.13 -44.43 2.75
C PHE A 1062 25.57 -45.57 3.58
N SER A 1063 25.95 -46.81 3.27
CA SER A 1063 25.75 -47.94 4.17
C SER A 1063 26.54 -47.75 5.47
N PRO A 1064 26.11 -48.32 6.61
CA PRO A 1064 26.81 -48.19 7.88
C PRO A 1064 28.28 -48.65 7.85
N ASP A 1065 28.62 -49.59 6.97
CA ASP A 1065 29.99 -50.07 6.76
C ASP A 1065 30.83 -49.20 5.80
N GLY A 1066 30.22 -48.19 5.16
CA GLY A 1066 30.85 -47.26 4.22
C GLY A 1066 31.23 -47.86 2.86
N ARG A 1067 30.95 -49.14 2.61
CA ARG A 1067 31.36 -49.83 1.37
C ARG A 1067 30.40 -49.60 0.21
N THR A 1068 29.14 -49.29 0.52
CA THR A 1068 28.08 -49.10 -0.48
C THR A 1068 27.47 -47.71 -0.37
N LEU A 1069 27.13 -47.13 -1.50
CA LEU A 1069 26.40 -45.87 -1.60
C LEU A 1069 25.04 -46.14 -2.25
N ALA A 1070 23.96 -45.69 -1.63
CA ALA A 1070 22.64 -45.65 -2.27
C ALA A 1070 22.38 -44.26 -2.84
N SER A 1071 21.79 -44.20 -4.03
CA SER A 1071 21.35 -42.95 -4.65
C SER A 1071 19.95 -43.07 -5.23
N THR A 1072 19.15 -42.03 -5.02
CA THR A 1072 17.79 -41.91 -5.57
C THR A 1072 17.78 -40.87 -6.69
N SER A 1073 16.87 -41.04 -7.65
CA SER A 1073 16.80 -40.14 -8.79
C SER A 1073 15.37 -39.88 -9.24
N SER A 1074 15.23 -38.79 -10.01
CA SER A 1074 14.02 -38.44 -10.75
C SER A 1074 13.80 -39.36 -11.96
N ASP A 1075 14.66 -40.37 -12.17
CA ASP A 1075 14.44 -41.46 -13.12
C ASP A 1075 13.60 -42.61 -12.55
N LYS A 1076 13.03 -42.42 -11.36
CA LYS A 1076 12.19 -43.38 -10.64
C LYS A 1076 12.95 -44.60 -10.08
N THR A 1077 14.28 -44.63 -10.21
CA THR A 1077 15.12 -45.73 -9.75
C THR A 1077 15.93 -45.36 -8.51
N VAL A 1078 16.31 -46.39 -7.76
CA VAL A 1078 17.32 -46.30 -6.70
C VAL A 1078 18.48 -47.19 -7.08
N ARG A 1079 19.71 -46.68 -6.99
CA ARG A 1079 20.92 -47.43 -7.39
C ARG A 1079 21.85 -47.61 -6.21
N LEU A 1080 22.42 -48.81 -6.11
CA LEU A 1080 23.45 -49.14 -5.13
C LEU A 1080 24.80 -49.21 -5.82
N TRP A 1081 25.81 -48.54 -5.28
CA TRP A 1081 27.13 -48.40 -5.87
C TRP A 1081 28.19 -48.93 -4.91
N ASN A 1082 29.17 -49.64 -5.43
CA ASN A 1082 30.38 -49.94 -4.67
C ASN A 1082 31.24 -48.67 -4.59
N VAL A 1083 31.54 -48.22 -3.37
CA VAL A 1083 32.29 -46.96 -3.16
C VAL A 1083 33.73 -47.05 -3.66
N SER A 1084 34.34 -48.24 -3.64
CA SER A 1084 35.74 -48.45 -4.02
C SER A 1084 35.93 -48.62 -5.53
N SER A 1085 35.04 -49.36 -6.21
CA SER A 1085 35.13 -49.59 -7.66
C SER A 1085 34.33 -48.58 -8.48
N GLY A 1086 33.30 -47.97 -7.88
CA GLY A 1086 32.35 -47.09 -8.57
C GLY A 1086 31.32 -47.84 -9.42
N GLU A 1087 31.28 -49.16 -9.37
CA GLU A 1087 30.34 -49.99 -10.14
C GLU A 1087 28.97 -50.06 -9.47
N ILE A 1088 27.92 -50.21 -10.29
CA ILE A 1088 26.56 -50.43 -9.83
C ILE A 1088 26.41 -51.88 -9.37
N ILE A 1089 25.99 -52.09 -8.13
CA ILE A 1089 25.70 -53.39 -7.54
C ILE A 1089 24.27 -53.81 -7.91
N HIS A 1090 23.30 -52.94 -7.66
CA HIS A 1090 21.86 -53.18 -7.90
C HIS A 1090 21.18 -51.94 -8.46
N VAL A 1091 20.20 -52.15 -9.34
CA VAL A 1091 19.23 -51.13 -9.79
C VAL A 1091 17.86 -51.56 -9.27
N LEU A 1092 17.31 -50.77 -8.35
CA LEU A 1092 16.03 -51.01 -7.71
C LEU A 1092 14.94 -50.26 -8.47
N GLU A 1093 14.08 -51.01 -9.13
CA GLU A 1093 12.95 -50.49 -9.91
C GLU A 1093 11.63 -50.80 -9.21
N GLY A 1094 10.74 -49.83 -9.15
CA GLY A 1094 9.39 -50.05 -8.61
C GLY A 1094 8.58 -48.79 -8.37
N HIS A 1095 9.22 -47.68 -7.97
CA HIS A 1095 8.52 -46.40 -7.79
C HIS A 1095 7.91 -45.91 -9.11
N THR A 1096 6.73 -45.29 -9.04
CA THR A 1096 6.03 -44.82 -10.25
C THR A 1096 6.37 -43.36 -10.60
N ASN A 1097 7.03 -42.67 -9.67
CA ASN A 1097 7.41 -41.26 -9.79
C ASN A 1097 8.79 -40.99 -9.15
N ASP A 1098 9.23 -39.72 -9.14
CA ASP A 1098 10.53 -39.29 -8.59
C ASP A 1098 10.77 -39.83 -7.18
N VAL A 1099 11.98 -40.35 -6.91
CA VAL A 1099 12.36 -40.84 -5.58
C VAL A 1099 13.14 -39.75 -4.85
N ASN A 1100 12.64 -39.29 -3.71
CA ASN A 1100 13.10 -38.09 -3.04
C ASN A 1100 14.25 -38.33 -2.07
N ASP A 1101 14.11 -39.32 -1.18
CA ASP A 1101 15.05 -39.56 -0.10
C ASP A 1101 15.34 -41.05 0.07
N VAL A 1102 16.46 -41.35 0.70
CA VAL A 1102 16.91 -42.71 1.00
C VAL A 1102 17.64 -42.77 2.33
N CYS A 1103 17.36 -43.81 3.10
CA CYS A 1103 18.01 -44.06 4.38
C CYS A 1103 18.31 -45.54 4.55
N PHE A 1104 19.47 -45.86 5.13
CA PHE A 1104 19.82 -47.22 5.55
C PHE A 1104 19.35 -47.46 6.98
N SER A 1105 18.91 -48.69 7.28
CA SER A 1105 18.70 -49.10 8.66
C SER A 1105 20.04 -49.14 9.41
N PRO A 1106 20.04 -48.91 10.73
CA PRO A 1106 21.27 -48.91 11.54
C PRO A 1106 22.06 -50.22 11.48
N ASP A 1107 21.39 -51.35 11.25
CA ASP A 1107 21.99 -52.68 11.09
C ASP A 1107 22.50 -52.94 9.65
N GLY A 1108 22.21 -52.06 8.71
CA GLY A 1108 22.59 -52.17 7.30
C GLY A 1108 21.84 -53.25 6.51
N GLN A 1109 20.77 -53.85 7.03
CA GLN A 1109 20.03 -54.91 6.34
C GLN A 1109 18.91 -54.39 5.43
N LEU A 1110 18.34 -53.24 5.77
CA LEU A 1110 17.19 -52.65 5.09
C LEU A 1110 17.56 -51.29 4.49
N LEU A 1111 16.89 -50.98 3.39
CA LEU A 1111 16.92 -49.67 2.75
C LEU A 1111 15.49 -49.14 2.67
N ALA A 1112 15.27 -47.91 3.14
CA ALA A 1112 14.00 -47.22 3.00
C ALA A 1112 14.10 -46.13 1.94
N THR A 1113 13.09 -46.03 1.08
CA THR A 1113 13.01 -45.02 0.01
C THR A 1113 11.64 -44.36 0.02
N CYS A 1114 11.59 -43.06 -0.22
CA CYS A 1114 10.33 -42.32 -0.31
C CYS A 1114 10.20 -41.58 -1.65
N SER A 1115 8.98 -41.37 -2.12
CA SER A 1115 8.74 -40.88 -3.48
C SER A 1115 7.55 -39.92 -3.58
N LEU A 1116 7.53 -39.18 -4.69
CA LEU A 1116 6.40 -38.40 -5.18
C LEU A 1116 5.18 -39.26 -5.52
N ASP A 1117 5.32 -40.59 -5.58
CA ASP A 1117 4.20 -41.53 -5.73
C ASP A 1117 3.38 -41.74 -4.43
N GLN A 1118 3.63 -40.92 -3.39
CA GLN A 1118 2.94 -40.96 -2.09
C GLN A 1118 3.27 -42.20 -1.24
N THR A 1119 4.20 -43.05 -1.68
CA THR A 1119 4.58 -44.29 -0.98
C THR A 1119 5.97 -44.20 -0.34
N VAL A 1120 6.13 -44.98 0.72
CA VAL A 1120 7.45 -45.33 1.27
C VAL A 1120 7.67 -46.82 1.02
N ARG A 1121 8.86 -47.20 0.56
CA ARG A 1121 9.19 -48.59 0.24
C ARG A 1121 10.38 -49.08 1.03
N LEU A 1122 10.30 -50.34 1.45
CA LEU A 1122 11.37 -51.05 2.13
C LEU A 1122 11.99 -52.10 1.19
N TRP A 1123 13.31 -52.13 1.14
CA TRP A 1123 14.08 -53.02 0.29
C TRP A 1123 15.07 -53.83 1.13
N CYS A 1124 15.30 -55.08 0.74
CA CYS A 1124 16.40 -55.87 1.28
C CYS A 1124 17.71 -55.43 0.63
N PHE A 1125 18.65 -54.93 1.44
CA PHE A 1125 19.93 -54.42 0.95
C PHE A 1125 20.75 -55.46 0.19
N GLN A 1126 20.78 -56.70 0.69
CA GLN A 1126 21.64 -57.76 0.15
C GLN A 1126 21.14 -58.29 -1.20
N THR A 1127 19.83 -58.45 -1.33
CA THR A 1127 19.21 -59.06 -2.52
C THR A 1127 18.71 -58.03 -3.53
N GLY A 1128 18.54 -56.76 -3.14
CA GLY A 1128 17.93 -55.73 -3.97
C GLY A 1128 16.43 -55.94 -4.20
N GLN A 1129 15.78 -56.84 -3.45
CA GLN A 1129 14.35 -57.10 -3.59
C GLN A 1129 13.53 -56.12 -2.76
N MET A 1130 12.40 -55.67 -3.32
CA MET A 1130 11.39 -54.91 -2.59
C MET A 1130 10.68 -55.84 -1.60
N LEU A 1131 10.60 -55.43 -0.33
CA LEU A 1131 9.97 -56.18 0.74
C LEU A 1131 8.52 -55.73 0.94
N ASN A 1132 8.30 -54.43 1.14
CA ASN A 1132 6.98 -53.87 1.48
C ASN A 1132 6.78 -52.46 0.90
N ILE A 1133 5.50 -52.11 0.70
CA ILE A 1133 5.02 -50.78 0.33
C ILE A 1133 4.17 -50.25 1.48
N LEU A 1134 4.53 -49.08 1.99
CA LEU A 1134 3.83 -48.38 3.06
C LEU A 1134 2.96 -47.28 2.43
N GLU A 1135 1.66 -47.50 2.43
CA GLU A 1135 0.65 -46.60 1.88
C GLU A 1135 -0.10 -45.89 3.00
N GLY A 1136 -0.33 -44.59 2.84
CA GLY A 1136 -1.10 -43.80 3.81
C GLY A 1136 -0.90 -42.29 3.72
N HIS A 1137 0.23 -41.83 3.19
CA HIS A 1137 0.38 -40.43 2.82
C HIS A 1137 -0.55 -40.06 1.67
N THR A 1138 -1.04 -38.82 1.69
CA THR A 1138 -1.97 -38.31 0.65
C THR A 1138 -1.29 -37.37 -0.34
N ASN A 1139 0.00 -37.10 -0.14
CA ASN A 1139 0.81 -36.23 -0.97
C ASN A 1139 2.28 -36.71 -0.99
N ASN A 1140 3.14 -35.99 -1.71
CA ASN A 1140 4.56 -36.26 -1.85
C ASN A 1140 5.25 -36.55 -0.51
N VAL A 1141 6.02 -37.64 -0.44
CA VAL A 1141 6.82 -37.96 0.75
C VAL A 1141 8.24 -37.44 0.53
N CYS A 1142 8.61 -36.42 1.30
CA CYS A 1142 9.82 -35.64 1.07
C CYS A 1142 11.07 -36.25 1.70
N SER A 1143 10.94 -36.86 2.88
CA SER A 1143 12.08 -37.37 3.64
C SER A 1143 11.70 -38.56 4.51
N VAL A 1144 12.69 -39.42 4.77
CA VAL A 1144 12.53 -40.64 5.54
C VAL A 1144 13.75 -40.89 6.42
N THR A 1145 13.53 -41.32 7.67
CA THR A 1145 14.60 -41.69 8.60
C THR A 1145 14.20 -42.89 9.45
N PHE A 1146 15.17 -43.73 9.78
CA PHE A 1146 14.98 -44.77 10.79
C PHE A 1146 15.10 -44.19 12.21
N GLY A 1147 14.32 -44.75 13.13
CA GLY A 1147 14.33 -44.47 14.56
C GLY A 1147 14.14 -45.76 15.37
N PHE A 1148 14.10 -45.62 16.69
CA PHE A 1148 13.75 -46.73 17.59
C PHE A 1148 12.67 -46.29 18.57
N ASP A 1149 11.65 -47.12 18.76
CA ASP A 1149 10.67 -46.98 19.84
C ASP A 1149 10.78 -48.19 20.78
N ALA A 1150 11.18 -47.94 22.04
CA ALA A 1150 11.29 -48.96 23.09
C ALA A 1150 11.91 -50.32 22.68
N GLN A 1151 12.87 -50.31 21.73
CA GLN A 1151 13.62 -51.42 21.10
C GLN A 1151 13.14 -51.88 19.71
N ASN A 1152 11.95 -51.50 19.27
CA ASN A 1152 11.48 -51.79 17.91
C ASN A 1152 12.06 -50.79 16.90
N LEU A 1153 12.45 -51.29 15.74
CA LEU A 1153 12.88 -50.44 14.63
C LEU A 1153 11.65 -49.80 14.00
N ILE A 1154 11.62 -48.47 14.02
CA ILE A 1154 10.54 -47.69 13.41
C ILE A 1154 11.08 -46.88 12.24
N LEU A 1155 10.22 -46.62 11.26
CA LEU A 1155 10.48 -45.73 10.15
C LEU A 1155 9.63 -44.48 10.32
N ILE A 1156 10.24 -43.31 10.14
CA ILE A 1156 9.56 -42.02 10.24
C ILE A 1156 9.60 -41.37 8.87
N SER A 1157 8.44 -41.00 8.35
CA SER A 1157 8.30 -40.31 7.07
C SER A 1157 7.62 -38.97 7.25
N ALA A 1158 8.10 -37.96 6.52
CA ALA A 1158 7.50 -36.62 6.47
C ALA A 1158 7.04 -36.30 5.04
N SER A 1159 5.88 -35.67 4.94
CA SER A 1159 5.20 -35.42 3.66
C SER A 1159 4.67 -33.99 3.53
N GLU A 1160 4.45 -33.57 2.30
CA GLU A 1160 3.72 -32.34 1.95
C GLU A 1160 2.23 -32.39 2.36
N ASP A 1161 1.73 -33.52 2.88
CA ASP A 1161 0.39 -33.62 3.46
C ASP A 1161 0.28 -33.08 4.90
N GLU A 1162 1.33 -32.43 5.41
CA GLU A 1162 1.46 -31.88 6.76
C GLU A 1162 1.52 -32.95 7.87
N THR A 1163 1.69 -34.22 7.50
CA THR A 1163 1.77 -35.33 8.44
C THR A 1163 3.18 -35.90 8.55
N ILE A 1164 3.50 -36.34 9.77
CA ILE A 1164 4.65 -37.19 10.04
C ILE A 1164 4.10 -38.54 10.46
N ARG A 1165 4.49 -39.60 9.76
CA ARG A 1165 4.01 -40.96 10.03
C ARG A 1165 5.11 -41.81 10.60
N PHE A 1166 4.75 -42.58 11.61
CA PHE A 1166 5.57 -43.60 12.23
C PHE A 1166 5.08 -44.94 11.72
N TRP A 1167 5.99 -45.74 11.20
CA TRP A 1167 5.73 -47.06 10.67
C TRP A 1167 6.54 -48.06 11.46
N ASP A 1168 5.88 -49.09 11.95
CA ASP A 1168 6.58 -50.24 12.50
C ASP A 1168 7.12 -51.09 11.34
N VAL A 1169 8.42 -51.37 11.35
CA VAL A 1169 9.12 -52.00 10.22
C VAL A 1169 8.77 -53.48 10.08
N GLU A 1170 8.44 -54.17 11.19
CA GLU A 1170 8.09 -55.59 11.19
C GLU A 1170 6.66 -55.82 10.71
N THR A 1171 5.73 -54.98 11.18
CA THR A 1171 4.29 -55.12 10.89
C THR A 1171 3.85 -54.31 9.67
N CYS A 1172 4.64 -53.32 9.25
CA CYS A 1172 4.35 -52.39 8.15
C CYS A 1172 3.07 -51.55 8.33
N PHE A 1173 2.54 -51.49 9.55
CA PHE A 1173 1.42 -50.61 9.88
C PHE A 1173 1.90 -49.26 10.40
N CYS A 1174 1.13 -48.22 10.09
CA CYS A 1174 1.33 -46.90 10.67
C CYS A 1174 0.90 -46.94 12.14
N THR A 1175 1.84 -46.75 13.06
CA THR A 1175 1.60 -46.76 14.50
C THR A 1175 1.03 -45.43 14.99
N HIS A 1176 1.62 -44.32 14.51
CA HIS A 1176 1.25 -42.96 14.91
C HIS A 1176 1.32 -41.98 13.73
N VAL A 1177 0.44 -40.99 13.77
CA VAL A 1177 0.45 -39.83 12.86
C VAL A 1177 0.56 -38.58 13.71
N LEU A 1178 1.65 -37.83 13.56
CA LEU A 1178 1.77 -36.50 14.12
C LEU A 1178 1.30 -35.49 13.08
N ASN A 1179 0.37 -34.64 13.49
CA ASN A 1179 -0.04 -33.50 12.69
C ASN A 1179 0.68 -32.26 13.20
N ILE A 1180 1.08 -31.40 12.29
CA ILE A 1180 1.56 -30.08 12.64
C ILE A 1180 0.41 -29.31 13.29
N PRO A 1181 0.63 -28.62 14.42
CA PRO A 1181 -0.39 -27.77 14.98
C PRO A 1181 -0.79 -26.70 13.99
N ARG A 1182 -2.05 -26.82 13.53
CA ARG A 1182 -2.66 -25.84 12.65
C ARG A 1182 -2.92 -24.56 13.46
N PRO A 1183 -2.95 -23.39 12.82
CA PRO A 1183 -3.00 -22.11 13.54
C PRO A 1183 -4.27 -22.00 14.39
N TYR A 1184 -5.34 -22.69 14.04
CA TYR A 1184 -6.61 -22.70 14.77
C TYR A 1184 -6.90 -24.06 15.40
N GLU A 1185 -5.88 -24.91 15.61
CA GLU A 1185 -6.08 -26.22 16.21
C GLU A 1185 -6.70 -26.10 17.62
N GLY A 1186 -7.79 -26.84 17.83
CA GLY A 1186 -8.54 -26.81 19.09
C GLY A 1186 -9.31 -25.52 19.34
N MET A 1187 -9.36 -24.59 18.37
CA MET A 1187 -10.15 -23.37 18.48
C MET A 1187 -11.64 -23.72 18.50
N ASN A 1188 -12.33 -23.37 19.58
CA ASN A 1188 -13.74 -23.70 19.74
C ASN A 1188 -14.63 -22.63 19.09
N VAL A 1189 -15.36 -22.99 18.03
CA VAL A 1189 -16.29 -22.09 17.31
C VAL A 1189 -17.76 -22.47 17.50
N THR A 1190 -18.06 -23.31 18.50
CA THR A 1190 -19.40 -23.85 18.75
C THR A 1190 -20.45 -22.76 18.90
N GLY A 1191 -21.45 -22.74 18.03
CA GLY A 1191 -22.55 -21.77 18.07
C GLY A 1191 -22.15 -20.32 17.80
N ALA A 1192 -20.99 -20.07 17.18
CA ALA A 1192 -20.57 -18.73 16.76
C ALA A 1192 -21.51 -18.17 15.66
N GLN A 1193 -21.81 -16.88 15.75
CA GLN A 1193 -22.68 -16.16 14.82
C GLN A 1193 -21.87 -15.18 13.96
N GLY A 1194 -22.37 -14.85 12.76
CA GLY A 1194 -21.74 -13.87 11.86
C GLY A 1194 -20.58 -14.41 11.00
N LEU A 1195 -20.36 -15.73 11.02
CA LEU A 1195 -19.48 -16.44 10.10
C LEU A 1195 -20.29 -17.07 8.96
N THR A 1196 -19.79 -16.97 7.74
CA THR A 1196 -20.37 -17.69 6.58
C THR A 1196 -20.01 -19.18 6.64
N GLU A 1197 -20.79 -20.05 5.98
CA GLU A 1197 -20.49 -21.48 5.90
C GLU A 1197 -19.11 -21.75 5.30
N ALA A 1198 -18.74 -20.99 4.27
CA ALA A 1198 -17.41 -21.04 3.67
C ALA A 1198 -16.32 -20.73 4.71
N GLN A 1199 -16.47 -19.65 5.49
CA GLN A 1199 -15.52 -19.34 6.57
C GLN A 1199 -15.45 -20.45 7.62
N ILE A 1200 -16.56 -21.00 8.08
CA ILE A 1200 -16.56 -22.10 9.05
C ILE A 1200 -15.81 -23.31 8.49
N SER A 1201 -16.04 -23.66 7.23
CA SER A 1201 -15.33 -24.75 6.57
C SER A 1201 -13.81 -24.50 6.51
N THR A 1202 -13.39 -23.26 6.22
CA THR A 1202 -11.99 -22.85 6.23
C THR A 1202 -11.39 -22.92 7.64
N LEU A 1203 -12.11 -22.45 8.67
CA LEU A 1203 -11.65 -22.51 10.05
C LEU A 1203 -11.50 -23.97 10.52
N LYS A 1204 -12.46 -24.84 10.20
CA LYS A 1204 -12.38 -26.29 10.47
C LYS A 1204 -11.19 -26.93 9.74
N ALA A 1205 -10.95 -26.56 8.49
CA ALA A 1205 -9.77 -27.00 7.76
C ALA A 1205 -8.45 -26.52 8.42
N LEU A 1206 -8.46 -25.36 9.07
CA LEU A 1206 -7.34 -24.84 9.88
C LEU A 1206 -7.30 -25.36 11.33
N GLY A 1207 -8.10 -26.38 11.67
CA GLY A 1207 -8.07 -27.08 12.96
C GLY A 1207 -9.12 -26.66 13.99
N ALA A 1208 -10.05 -25.76 13.63
CA ALA A 1208 -11.14 -25.37 14.52
C ALA A 1208 -12.10 -26.53 14.79
N VAL A 1209 -12.64 -26.58 16.00
CA VAL A 1209 -13.56 -27.63 16.45
C VAL A 1209 -14.93 -27.04 16.81
N GLU A 1210 -15.97 -27.78 16.44
CA GLU A 1210 -17.30 -27.63 17.03
C GLU A 1210 -17.49 -28.81 17.98
N ILE A 1211 -17.66 -28.49 19.25
CA ILE A 1211 -17.88 -29.49 20.29
C ILE A 1211 -19.40 -29.68 20.34
N GLU A 1212 -19.89 -30.81 19.84
CA GLU A 1212 -21.26 -31.23 20.11
C GLU A 1212 -21.39 -31.52 21.61
N ASN A 1213 -22.30 -30.80 22.28
CA ASN A 1213 -22.62 -31.02 23.69
C ASN A 1213 -23.47 -32.27 23.87
#